data_AF-A0A8G2F5U9-F1
#
_entry.id   AF-A0A8G2F5U9-F1
#
_cell.length_a   1.000
_cell.length_b   1.000
_cell.length_c   1.000
_cell.angle_alpha   90.00
_cell.angle_beta   90.00
_cell.angle_gamma   90.00
#
_symmetry.space_group_name_H-M   'P 1'
#
loop_
_entity.id
_entity.type
_entity.pdbx_description
1 polymer ?
#
loop_
_entity_poly.entity_id
_entity_poly.type
_entity_poly.pdbx_seq_one_letter_code
_entity_poly.pdbx_strand_id
1 'polypeptide(L)'
;MSLMQRVRNFFSPTPPPQEEDSGQDDEFKARYQAFRRLLSANNTALDIMTDLESAALGHRHFGMHFLRSRVTGATAKVFSIVENLLFLAPGKYLGLRDAMRSIQENIQQELSLRQTARRNDLILDLDRITARNIDDVGGKMANLGELRNALQVPVPDGFAITAQAYMTFMQHSGLWDEINCLVLGHPMASHFAAGAAQAPEPDEEPQTDQPIALLEMCAKIRGMILAAEVPPELESAILGAYDRLCEREGSNVRVALRSSALGEDSAGASFAGQHRSLLNLDRDSLVDGYKEIIASKYSAHAMTYRYMLGIRDDDVLMCVGCLGMVTSQAGGVAYTANPLNGVGAHVRITSAWGVAKGVVDGTATTDEFIVEKEPQPRIIERKVPRKESSLVCSAAEGVCRVSVDPALCEQPTLSDPQIMDLATMAVRIEKHYDIPQDIEWAYSPEGRLVLLQTRPLEVRQDQSASELLPGVTPLVHEGQTASAGTAHGVVHIVRKDVDILVLPDNAILVCVEAAPKWAAVLNRCQGVITEQGSVAGHLANVAREFKVPGLFGVPSATSILETGQEITLDADNCAVYAGLQETLLDRKPQRPNMMAGSPVFQTLQRVNRHIIPLNLLDPDGLDFTPANCKTLHDITRFCHEKSVQEMFSFGRDHNFSPRSSKQLKTIVPMQWWIINLEDGFVSDTGDKMIPLDKITSVPMLALWRGIVAYPWDGPPCIDCKGFMSVLFQSATNRNLEPAMASQFSERNYFMISKHFCNLQSRFGYHFTSVEALAGPRPRENYIRFQFKGGAADHQRKVRRAKFVGEILDEFNFRTRVREDALFARLDDCDQKFIENHLEILGHILIHTRQLDMIMNKEDVVQFYKKRILNQLHAMMDAKNKA
;
A
#
# COMPACT_ATOMS: atom_id res chain seq x y z
N MET A 1 71.91 -16.62 53.91
CA MET A 1 71.95 -17.34 52.62
C MET A 1 72.55 -16.43 51.56
N SER A 2 73.39 -16.99 50.68
CA SER A 2 74.44 -16.28 49.95
C SER A 2 73.98 -15.58 48.66
N LEU A 3 74.87 -14.73 48.14
CA LEU A 3 74.81 -13.98 46.88
C LEU A 3 74.31 -14.80 45.66
N MET A 4 74.40 -16.14 45.71
CA MET A 4 73.89 -17.06 44.67
C MET A 4 72.36 -17.11 44.57
N GLN A 5 71.60 -16.72 45.61
CA GLN A 5 70.13 -16.68 45.55
C GLN A 5 69.58 -15.44 44.82
N ARG A 6 70.34 -14.33 44.77
CA ARG A 6 69.92 -13.11 44.07
C ARG A 6 70.10 -13.19 42.56
N VAL A 7 71.08 -13.94 42.06
CA VAL A 7 71.31 -14.11 40.61
C VAL A 7 70.26 -15.05 39.99
N ARG A 8 69.73 -16.02 40.74
CA ARG A 8 68.71 -16.96 40.25
C ARG A 8 67.33 -16.31 40.02
N ASN A 9 67.01 -15.27 40.80
CA ASN A 9 65.75 -14.52 40.66
C ASN A 9 65.75 -13.50 39.51
N PHE A 10 66.90 -13.19 38.90
CA PHE A 10 66.98 -12.28 37.75
C PHE A 10 66.78 -12.99 36.40
N PHE A 11 66.91 -14.33 36.37
CA PHE A 11 66.80 -15.16 35.16
C PHE A 11 65.61 -16.14 35.18
N SER A 12 64.66 -15.96 36.10
CA SER A 12 63.42 -16.75 36.11
C SER A 12 62.36 -16.05 35.27
N PRO A 13 61.74 -16.71 34.26
CA PRO A 13 60.64 -16.12 33.51
C PRO A 13 59.47 -15.84 34.48
N THR A 14 58.94 -14.63 34.44
CA THR A 14 57.68 -14.26 35.12
C THR A 14 56.60 -15.28 34.74
N PRO A 15 55.83 -15.83 35.70
CA PRO A 15 54.72 -16.71 35.36
C PRO A 15 53.73 -15.94 34.47
N PRO A 16 53.06 -16.60 33.51
CA PRO A 16 52.04 -15.94 32.71
C PRO A 16 50.96 -15.36 33.62
N PRO A 17 50.40 -14.19 33.31
CA PRO A 17 49.30 -13.64 34.10
C PRO A 17 48.14 -14.63 34.14
N GLN A 18 47.57 -14.83 35.32
CA GLN A 18 46.42 -15.69 35.56
C GLN A 18 45.19 -15.19 34.78
N GLU A 19 44.40 -16.13 34.29
CA GLU A 19 43.19 -15.95 33.47
C GLU A 19 42.09 -15.20 34.26
N GLU A 20 41.96 -13.89 34.05
CA GLU A 20 40.78 -13.09 34.46
C GLU A 20 39.99 -12.51 33.25
N ASP A 21 40.37 -12.83 32.02
CA ASP A 21 39.93 -12.13 30.79
C ASP A 21 38.70 -12.74 30.07
N SER A 22 38.10 -13.82 30.58
CA SER A 22 37.01 -14.53 29.86
C SER A 22 35.64 -13.85 29.91
N GLY A 23 35.34 -13.09 30.97
CA GLY A 23 34.04 -12.44 31.15
C GLY A 23 33.82 -11.20 30.28
N GLN A 24 34.89 -10.45 29.98
CA GLN A 24 34.81 -9.22 29.18
C GLN A 24 34.62 -9.50 27.68
N ASP A 25 35.25 -10.57 27.18
CA ASP A 25 35.05 -11.05 25.81
C ASP A 25 33.61 -11.52 25.57
N ASP A 26 32.97 -12.13 26.57
CA ASP A 26 31.59 -12.62 26.45
C ASP A 26 30.55 -11.48 26.55
N GLU A 27 30.79 -10.46 27.39
CA GLU A 27 29.95 -9.25 27.42
C GLU A 27 30.04 -8.47 26.09
N PHE A 28 31.26 -8.32 25.53
CA PHE A 28 31.44 -7.67 24.24
C PHE A 28 30.73 -8.44 23.12
N LYS A 29 30.87 -9.78 23.07
CA LYS A 29 30.14 -10.60 22.10
C LYS A 29 28.63 -10.44 22.23
N ALA A 30 28.10 -10.38 23.45
CA ALA A 30 26.67 -10.17 23.69
C ALA A 30 26.20 -8.79 23.20
N ARG A 31 26.93 -7.72 23.54
CA ARG A 31 26.65 -6.36 23.04
C ARG A 31 26.76 -6.28 21.52
N TYR A 32 27.77 -6.91 20.94
CA TYR A 32 27.95 -6.97 19.51
C TYR A 32 26.81 -7.69 18.79
N GLN A 33 26.35 -8.82 19.33
CA GLN A 33 25.17 -9.52 18.82
C GLN A 33 23.91 -8.66 18.91
N ALA A 34 23.72 -7.92 20.00
CA ALA A 34 22.61 -6.98 20.14
C ALA A 34 22.67 -5.85 19.10
N PHE A 35 23.86 -5.29 18.86
CA PHE A 35 24.09 -4.30 17.82
C PHE A 35 23.77 -4.84 16.41
N ARG A 36 24.18 -6.07 16.07
CA ARG A 36 23.82 -6.69 14.78
C ARG A 36 22.31 -6.91 14.63
N ARG A 37 21.64 -7.39 15.68
CA ARG A 37 20.18 -7.56 15.68
C ARG A 37 19.48 -6.22 15.46
N LEU A 38 19.99 -5.14 16.07
CA LEU A 38 19.51 -3.78 15.85
C LEU A 38 19.65 -3.36 14.39
N LEU A 39 20.83 -3.52 13.77
CA LEU A 39 21.05 -3.15 12.37
C LEU A 39 20.17 -3.95 11.40
N SER A 40 20.05 -5.26 11.61
CA SER A 40 19.16 -6.11 10.80
C SER A 40 17.68 -5.70 10.93
N ALA A 41 17.24 -5.41 12.15
CA ALA A 41 15.89 -4.92 12.40
C ALA A 41 15.65 -3.52 11.79
N ASN A 42 16.65 -2.63 11.84
CA ASN A 42 16.63 -1.32 11.20
C ASN A 42 16.40 -1.41 9.69
N ASN A 43 17.19 -2.24 9.00
CA ASN A 43 17.08 -2.42 7.55
C ASN A 43 15.69 -2.93 7.16
N THR A 44 15.20 -3.93 7.90
CA THR A 44 13.87 -4.51 7.68
C THR A 44 12.74 -3.50 7.95
N ALA A 45 12.87 -2.67 8.99
CA ALA A 45 11.88 -1.64 9.30
C ALA A 45 11.77 -0.63 8.15
N LEU A 46 12.89 -0.22 7.57
CA LEU A 46 12.96 0.73 6.47
C LEU A 46 12.47 0.11 5.13
N ASP A 47 12.68 -1.19 4.90
CA ASP A 47 12.04 -1.90 3.77
C ASP A 47 10.51 -1.85 3.87
N ILE A 48 9.98 -2.15 5.06
CA ILE A 48 8.54 -2.08 5.32
C ILE A 48 7.98 -0.66 5.15
N MET A 49 8.73 0.36 5.58
CA MET A 49 8.35 1.76 5.36
C MET A 49 8.30 2.10 3.88
N THR A 50 9.25 1.59 3.09
CA THR A 50 9.28 1.75 1.62
C THR A 50 8.07 1.10 0.96
N ASP A 51 7.65 -0.09 1.41
CA ASP A 51 6.41 -0.74 0.93
C ASP A 51 5.17 0.14 1.20
N LEU A 52 5.10 0.77 2.39
CA LEU A 52 4.01 1.66 2.78
C LEU A 52 4.01 2.98 2.00
N GLU A 53 5.18 3.54 1.68
CA GLU A 53 5.32 4.71 0.80
C GLU A 53 4.85 4.36 -0.63
N SER A 54 5.29 3.22 -1.16
CA SER A 54 4.90 2.74 -2.50
C SER A 54 3.39 2.54 -2.61
N ALA A 55 2.76 1.94 -1.59
CA ALA A 55 1.30 1.82 -1.52
C ALA A 55 0.60 3.19 -1.48
N ALA A 56 1.21 4.19 -0.82
CA ALA A 56 0.66 5.55 -0.74
C ALA A 56 0.75 6.32 -2.06
N LEU A 57 1.59 5.90 -3.00
CA LEU A 57 1.59 6.43 -4.38
C LEU A 57 0.39 5.93 -5.20
N GLY A 58 -0.31 4.89 -4.73
CA GLY A 58 -1.55 4.41 -5.33
C GLY A 58 -1.37 3.58 -6.60
N HIS A 59 -0.17 3.05 -6.85
CA HIS A 59 0.13 2.20 -8.02
C HIS A 59 -0.30 0.74 -7.85
N ARG A 60 -0.77 0.35 -6.67
CA ARG A 60 -1.16 -1.03 -6.33
C ARG A 60 -2.46 -1.05 -5.54
N HIS A 61 -3.33 -2.03 -5.79
CA HIS A 61 -4.48 -2.33 -4.93
C HIS A 61 -4.03 -3.07 -3.67
N PHE A 62 -4.55 -2.66 -2.51
CA PHE A 62 -4.27 -3.31 -1.24
C PHE A 62 -5.48 -3.23 -0.30
N GLY A 63 -5.59 -4.21 0.59
CA GLY A 63 -6.63 -4.27 1.62
C GLY A 63 -6.08 -4.01 3.02
N MET A 64 -6.97 -4.02 4.02
CA MET A 64 -6.58 -3.86 5.44
C MET A 64 -5.59 -4.92 5.92
N HIS A 65 -5.60 -6.14 5.36
CA HIS A 65 -4.63 -7.17 5.72
C HIS A 65 -3.19 -6.71 5.43
N PHE A 66 -2.93 -6.22 4.21
CA PHE A 66 -1.61 -5.69 3.84
C PHE A 66 -1.19 -4.59 4.80
N LEU A 67 -2.09 -3.62 5.05
CA LEU A 67 -1.81 -2.51 5.95
C LEU A 67 -1.49 -2.99 7.37
N ARG A 68 -2.35 -3.82 7.98
CA ARG A 68 -2.13 -4.38 9.33
C ARG A 68 -0.84 -5.19 9.42
N SER A 69 -0.55 -6.01 8.42
CA SER A 69 0.67 -6.82 8.35
C SER A 69 1.93 -5.95 8.32
N ARG A 70 2.00 -4.97 7.40
CA ARG A 70 3.16 -4.06 7.30
C ARG A 70 3.32 -3.22 8.57
N VAL A 71 2.23 -2.66 9.11
CA VAL A 71 2.28 -1.85 10.34
C VAL A 71 2.73 -2.67 11.55
N THR A 72 2.23 -3.90 11.70
CA THR A 72 2.65 -4.82 12.76
C THR A 72 4.12 -5.20 12.61
N GLY A 73 4.55 -5.49 11.38
CA GLY A 73 5.96 -5.76 11.06
C GLY A 73 6.86 -4.58 11.42
N ALA A 74 6.52 -3.35 11.00
CA ALA A 74 7.28 -2.15 11.34
C ALA A 74 7.38 -1.97 12.86
N THR A 75 6.26 -2.05 13.57
CA THR A 75 6.20 -1.90 15.04
C THR A 75 7.07 -2.95 15.74
N ALA A 76 7.00 -4.21 15.32
CA ALA A 76 7.81 -5.29 15.90
C ALA A 76 9.32 -5.11 15.63
N LYS A 77 9.71 -4.61 14.45
CA LYS A 77 11.11 -4.32 14.16
C LYS A 77 11.62 -3.13 14.96
N VAL A 78 10.83 -2.06 15.08
CA VAL A 78 11.18 -0.91 15.93
C VAL A 78 11.27 -1.30 17.40
N PHE A 79 10.39 -2.17 17.89
CA PHE A 79 10.50 -2.74 19.24
C PHE A 79 11.84 -3.43 19.45
N SER A 80 12.23 -4.29 18.50
CA SER A 80 13.51 -4.98 18.54
C SER A 80 14.69 -4.00 18.54
N ILE A 81 14.63 -2.93 17.75
CA ILE A 81 15.65 -1.88 17.73
C ILE A 81 15.79 -1.22 19.11
N VAL A 82 14.67 -0.82 19.73
CA VAL A 82 14.66 -0.18 21.06
C VAL A 82 15.24 -1.10 22.13
N GLU A 83 14.80 -2.36 22.19
CA GLU A 83 15.28 -3.29 23.23
C GLU A 83 16.77 -3.62 23.07
N ASN A 84 17.28 -3.75 21.84
CA ASN A 84 18.72 -3.95 21.62
C ASN A 84 19.53 -2.69 22.00
N LEU A 85 19.02 -1.48 21.76
CA LEU A 85 19.71 -0.26 22.25
C LEU A 85 19.71 -0.17 23.78
N LEU A 86 18.59 -0.48 24.43
CA LEU A 86 18.52 -0.48 25.89
C LEU A 86 19.44 -1.53 26.51
N PHE A 87 19.68 -2.65 25.81
CA PHE A 87 20.70 -3.62 26.19
C PHE A 87 22.12 -3.08 26.02
N LEU A 88 22.41 -2.39 24.91
CA LEU A 88 23.71 -1.75 24.67
C LEU A 88 24.04 -0.66 25.70
N ALA A 89 23.02 0.07 26.16
CA ALA A 89 23.14 1.20 27.06
C ALA A 89 22.08 1.17 28.18
N PRO A 90 22.26 0.30 29.18
CA PRO A 90 21.31 0.14 30.28
C PRO A 90 21.02 1.47 30.98
N GLY A 91 19.74 1.82 31.13
CA GLY A 91 19.27 2.98 31.88
C GLY A 91 19.38 4.35 31.19
N LYS A 92 20.02 4.48 30.02
CA LYS A 92 20.22 5.79 29.38
C LYS A 92 19.01 6.30 28.59
N TYR A 93 18.33 5.44 27.85
CA TYR A 93 17.33 5.83 26.83
C TYR A 93 15.91 5.37 27.16
N LEU A 94 15.55 5.26 28.44
CA LEU A 94 14.28 4.68 28.89
C LEU A 94 13.03 5.36 28.31
N GLY A 95 13.10 6.67 28.02
CA GLY A 95 11.99 7.43 27.41
C GLY A 95 11.57 6.93 26.02
N LEU A 96 12.38 6.10 25.34
CA LEU A 96 12.00 5.47 24.08
C LEU A 96 10.79 4.53 24.23
N ARG A 97 10.63 3.88 25.40
CA ARG A 97 9.47 3.01 25.66
C ARG A 97 8.17 3.79 25.71
N ASP A 98 8.19 4.99 26.28
CA ASP A 98 7.01 5.85 26.37
C ASP A 98 6.66 6.46 25.00
N ALA A 99 7.66 6.95 24.26
CA ALA A 99 7.47 7.43 22.90
C ALA A 99 6.90 6.33 21.98
N MET A 100 7.48 5.11 22.05
CA MET A 100 7.00 3.96 21.28
C MET A 100 5.56 3.59 21.63
N ARG A 101 5.21 3.56 22.93
CA ARG A 101 3.85 3.25 23.37
C ARG A 101 2.85 4.26 22.83
N SER A 102 3.14 5.55 22.94
CA SER A 102 2.27 6.61 22.44
C SER A 102 2.05 6.50 20.92
N ILE A 103 3.11 6.24 20.15
CA ILE A 103 3.00 6.03 18.70
C ILE A 103 2.15 4.80 18.38
N GLN A 104 2.38 3.68 19.08
CA GLN A 104 1.61 2.45 18.90
C GLN A 104 0.12 2.64 19.23
N GLU A 105 -0.21 3.37 20.31
CA GLU A 105 -1.59 3.70 20.68
C GLU A 105 -2.28 4.54 19.58
N ASN A 106 -1.61 5.56 19.05
CA ASN A 106 -2.15 6.38 17.96
C ASN A 106 -2.38 5.55 16.67
N ILE A 107 -1.41 4.71 16.30
CA ILE A 107 -1.55 3.80 15.15
C ILE A 107 -2.73 2.86 15.35
N GLN A 108 -2.89 2.28 16.55
CA GLN A 108 -3.98 1.36 16.84
C GLN A 108 -5.34 2.04 16.81
N GLN A 109 -5.45 3.28 17.29
CA GLN A 109 -6.67 4.08 17.16
C GLN A 109 -7.05 4.27 15.68
N GLU A 110 -6.09 4.66 14.83
CA GLU A 110 -6.33 4.86 13.40
C GLU A 110 -6.77 3.57 12.68
N LEU A 111 -6.20 2.42 13.04
CA LEU A 111 -6.56 1.11 12.49
C LEU A 111 -7.90 0.56 12.99
N SER A 112 -8.37 1.02 14.15
CA SER A 112 -9.58 0.52 14.83
C SER A 112 -10.82 1.39 14.66
N LEU A 113 -10.70 2.56 14.02
CA LEU A 113 -11.85 3.37 13.61
C LEU A 113 -12.81 2.50 12.79
N ARG A 114 -13.98 2.18 13.37
CA ARG A 114 -15.09 1.47 12.75
C ARG A 114 -16.25 2.43 12.55
N GLN A 115 -17.00 2.29 11.45
CA GLN A 115 -18.33 2.86 11.40
C GLN A 115 -19.21 2.14 12.43
N THR A 116 -19.85 2.90 13.31
CA THR A 116 -20.78 2.37 14.31
C THR A 116 -22.19 2.75 13.89
N ALA A 117 -23.13 1.82 14.05
CA ALA A 117 -24.54 2.12 13.87
C ALA A 117 -24.94 3.26 14.82
N ARG A 118 -25.68 4.25 14.31
CA ARG A 118 -26.10 5.40 15.13
C ARG A 118 -27.26 5.07 16.05
N ARG A 119 -28.02 4.02 15.71
CA ARG A 119 -29.19 3.54 16.46
C ARG A 119 -29.00 2.11 16.95
N ASN A 120 -29.62 1.82 18.09
CA ASN A 120 -29.60 0.49 18.71
C ASN A 120 -30.79 -0.40 18.28
N ASP A 121 -31.71 0.12 17.47
CA ASP A 121 -32.91 -0.61 17.06
C ASP A 121 -32.54 -1.74 16.08
N LEU A 122 -32.96 -2.99 16.35
CA LEU A 122 -32.70 -4.14 15.45
C LEU A 122 -33.57 -4.12 14.18
N ILE A 123 -34.78 -3.55 14.29
CA ILE A 123 -35.77 -3.45 13.22
C ILE A 123 -36.29 -2.02 13.16
N LEU A 124 -36.44 -1.51 11.93
CA LEU A 124 -37.07 -0.22 11.68
C LEU A 124 -38.19 -0.40 10.64
N ASP A 125 -39.43 -0.12 11.05
CA ASP A 125 -40.59 -0.18 10.14
C ASP A 125 -40.48 0.90 9.06
N LEU A 126 -40.91 0.60 7.82
CA LEU A 126 -40.72 1.48 6.65
C LEU A 126 -41.41 2.86 6.81
N ASP A 127 -42.47 2.94 7.60
CA ASP A 127 -43.19 4.17 7.94
C ASP A 127 -42.34 5.16 8.79
N ARG A 128 -41.21 4.73 9.33
CA ARG A 128 -40.28 5.54 10.13
C ARG A 128 -38.95 5.82 9.42
N ILE A 129 -38.77 5.31 8.20
CA ILE A 129 -37.52 5.44 7.45
C ILE A 129 -37.56 6.67 6.55
N THR A 130 -36.50 7.47 6.57
CA THR A 130 -36.29 8.60 5.63
C THR A 130 -34.86 8.55 5.09
N ALA A 131 -34.51 9.44 4.16
CA ALA A 131 -33.14 9.54 3.64
C ALA A 131 -32.07 9.74 4.74
N ARG A 132 -32.45 10.25 5.92
CA ARG A 132 -31.54 10.44 7.07
C ARG A 132 -31.08 9.14 7.73
N ASN A 133 -31.79 8.05 7.49
CA ASN A 133 -31.51 6.74 8.08
C ASN A 133 -30.58 5.87 7.22
N ILE A 134 -29.93 6.45 6.21
CA ILE A 134 -29.05 5.72 5.30
C ILE A 134 -27.96 4.92 6.04
N ASP A 135 -27.41 5.47 7.13
CA ASP A 135 -26.38 4.83 7.96
C ASP A 135 -26.94 3.71 8.87
N ASP A 136 -28.27 3.58 8.98
CA ASP A 136 -28.95 2.59 9.83
C ASP A 136 -29.58 1.44 9.02
N VAL A 137 -30.04 1.71 7.79
CA VAL A 137 -30.81 0.76 6.95
C VAL A 137 -30.25 0.58 5.53
N GLY A 138 -29.18 1.30 5.16
CA GLY A 138 -28.60 1.32 3.82
C GLY A 138 -29.37 2.14 2.80
N GLY A 139 -28.75 2.35 1.64
CA GLY A 139 -29.23 3.25 0.59
C GLY A 139 -30.62 2.90 0.04
N LYS A 140 -30.87 1.63 -0.26
CA LYS A 140 -32.13 1.20 -0.89
C LYS A 140 -33.34 1.38 0.01
N MET A 141 -33.24 0.94 1.27
CA MET A 141 -34.35 1.09 2.22
C MET A 141 -34.55 2.56 2.61
N ALA A 142 -33.49 3.35 2.73
CA ALA A 142 -33.59 4.78 2.98
C ALA A 142 -34.31 5.51 1.83
N ASN A 143 -33.98 5.19 0.58
CA ASN A 143 -34.63 5.75 -0.61
C ASN A 143 -36.10 5.33 -0.70
N LEU A 144 -36.43 4.07 -0.41
CA LEU A 144 -37.83 3.62 -0.37
C LEU A 144 -38.65 4.32 0.72
N GLY A 145 -38.07 4.48 1.91
CA GLY A 145 -38.68 5.25 2.99
C GLY A 145 -38.90 6.71 2.61
N GLU A 146 -37.96 7.34 1.92
CA GLU A 146 -38.07 8.71 1.41
C GLU A 146 -39.20 8.84 0.39
N LEU A 147 -39.29 7.93 -0.59
CA LEU A 147 -40.38 7.89 -1.57
C LEU A 147 -41.75 7.80 -0.90
N ARG A 148 -41.88 6.94 0.11
CA ARG A 148 -43.12 6.74 0.86
C ARG A 148 -43.48 7.96 1.71
N ASN A 149 -42.55 8.40 2.54
CA ASN A 149 -42.86 9.29 3.66
C ASN A 149 -42.75 10.78 3.27
N ALA A 150 -41.87 11.12 2.32
CA ALA A 150 -41.72 12.50 1.83
C ALA A 150 -42.57 12.75 0.58
N LEU A 151 -42.54 11.84 -0.40
CA LEU A 151 -43.26 12.02 -1.67
C LEU A 151 -44.65 11.35 -1.70
N GLN A 152 -45.02 10.55 -0.70
CA GLN A 152 -46.31 9.84 -0.68
C GLN A 152 -46.53 8.99 -1.94
N VAL A 153 -45.46 8.36 -2.43
CA VAL A 153 -45.50 7.47 -3.59
C VAL A 153 -45.83 6.05 -3.13
N PRO A 154 -46.65 5.29 -3.88
CA PRO A 154 -46.91 3.90 -3.56
C PRO A 154 -45.63 3.06 -3.63
N VAL A 155 -45.25 2.48 -2.49
CA VAL A 155 -44.19 1.49 -2.36
C VAL A 155 -44.74 0.30 -1.55
N PRO A 156 -44.15 -0.90 -1.65
CA PRO A 156 -44.59 -2.03 -0.84
C PRO A 156 -44.36 -1.77 0.65
N ASP A 157 -45.30 -2.21 1.49
CA ASP A 157 -45.14 -2.17 2.94
C ASP A 157 -44.06 -3.15 3.42
N GLY A 158 -43.41 -2.85 4.54
CA GLY A 158 -42.29 -3.64 5.02
C GLY A 158 -41.50 -2.99 6.15
N PHE A 159 -40.32 -3.54 6.40
CA PHE A 159 -39.39 -3.10 7.44
C PHE A 159 -37.94 -3.38 7.04
N ALA A 160 -37.00 -2.70 7.69
CA ALA A 160 -35.57 -2.93 7.53
C ALA A 160 -34.99 -3.62 8.77
N ILE A 161 -34.19 -4.66 8.53
CA ILE A 161 -33.28 -5.27 9.50
C ILE A 161 -31.99 -4.45 9.45
N THR A 162 -31.66 -3.80 10.56
CA THR A 162 -30.72 -2.67 10.59
C THR A 162 -29.25 -3.09 10.60
N ALA A 163 -28.35 -2.12 10.42
CA ALA A 163 -26.92 -2.29 10.62
C ALA A 163 -26.60 -2.83 12.04
N GLN A 164 -27.36 -2.40 13.05
CA GLN A 164 -27.21 -2.91 14.42
C GLN A 164 -27.55 -4.40 14.52
N ALA A 165 -28.62 -4.85 13.85
CA ALA A 165 -28.96 -6.29 13.81
C ALA A 165 -27.85 -7.13 13.19
N TYR A 166 -27.23 -6.66 12.11
CA TYR A 166 -26.06 -7.29 11.53
C TYR A 166 -24.88 -7.36 12.51
N MET A 167 -24.58 -6.24 13.19
CA MET A 167 -23.51 -6.19 14.19
C MET A 167 -23.77 -7.18 15.34
N THR A 168 -24.99 -7.22 15.88
CA THR A 168 -25.40 -8.13 16.95
C THR A 168 -25.26 -9.59 16.53
N PHE A 169 -25.70 -9.96 15.32
CA PHE A 169 -25.53 -11.30 14.78
C PHE A 169 -24.05 -11.71 14.68
N MET A 170 -23.24 -10.87 14.04
CA MET A 170 -21.83 -11.17 13.81
C MET A 170 -21.01 -11.23 15.11
N GLN A 171 -21.37 -10.44 16.13
CA GLN A 171 -20.76 -10.47 17.45
C GLN A 171 -21.15 -11.71 18.25
N HIS A 172 -22.46 -12.04 18.30
CA HIS A 172 -22.95 -13.19 19.04
C HIS A 172 -22.35 -14.51 18.55
N SER A 173 -22.22 -14.66 17.23
CA SER A 173 -21.69 -15.88 16.62
C SER A 173 -20.16 -15.93 16.58
N GLY A 174 -19.45 -14.89 17.02
CA GLY A 174 -17.98 -14.80 16.91
C GLY A 174 -17.45 -14.74 15.46
N LEU A 175 -18.33 -14.53 14.48
CA LEU A 175 -18.01 -14.60 13.06
C LEU A 175 -17.01 -13.52 12.63
N TRP A 176 -17.03 -12.36 13.28
CA TRP A 176 -16.09 -11.27 12.97
C TRP A 176 -14.63 -11.70 13.06
N ASP A 177 -14.25 -12.36 14.15
CA ASP A 177 -12.86 -12.71 14.40
C ASP A 177 -12.40 -13.88 13.52
N GLU A 178 -13.27 -14.89 13.34
CA GLU A 178 -13.06 -16.01 12.42
C GLU A 178 -12.87 -15.56 10.97
N ILE A 179 -13.77 -14.71 10.46
CA ILE A 179 -13.70 -14.18 9.09
C ILE A 179 -12.45 -13.32 8.93
N ASN A 180 -12.13 -12.48 9.90
CA ASN A 180 -10.90 -11.70 9.89
C ASN A 180 -9.67 -12.62 9.83
N CYS A 181 -9.61 -13.69 10.63
CA CYS A 181 -8.53 -14.66 10.57
C CYS A 181 -8.39 -15.33 9.19
N LEU A 182 -9.50 -15.73 8.56
CA LEU A 182 -9.48 -16.32 7.21
C LEU A 182 -9.00 -15.32 6.16
N VAL A 183 -9.48 -14.09 6.20
CA VAL A 183 -9.08 -13.02 5.26
C VAL A 183 -7.62 -12.59 5.48
N LEU A 184 -7.13 -12.59 6.73
CA LEU A 184 -5.72 -12.33 7.06
C LEU A 184 -4.81 -13.49 6.63
N GLY A 185 -5.26 -14.74 6.79
CA GLY A 185 -4.50 -15.93 6.39
C GLY A 185 -4.39 -16.12 4.87
N HIS A 186 -5.22 -15.41 4.09
CA HIS A 186 -5.25 -15.53 2.64
C HIS A 186 -4.55 -14.35 1.96
N PRO A 187 -3.55 -14.57 1.09
CA PRO A 187 -2.94 -13.50 0.32
C PRO A 187 -3.88 -13.07 -0.82
N MET A 188 -4.97 -12.37 -0.51
CA MET A 188 -5.76 -11.68 -1.56
C MET A 188 -4.86 -10.78 -2.43
N ALA A 189 -3.81 -10.21 -1.82
CA ALA A 189 -2.81 -9.41 -2.49
C ALA A 189 -1.96 -10.15 -3.54
N SER A 190 -1.86 -11.49 -3.51
CA SER A 190 -1.19 -12.26 -4.56
C SER A 190 -2.11 -12.51 -5.76
N HIS A 191 -3.41 -12.64 -5.51
CA HIS A 191 -4.44 -12.85 -6.54
C HIS A 191 -4.67 -11.62 -7.40
N PHE A 192 -4.47 -10.44 -6.83
CA PHE A 192 -4.67 -9.15 -7.49
C PHE A 192 -3.34 -8.43 -7.83
N ALA A 193 -2.18 -9.07 -7.63
CA ALA A 193 -0.88 -8.52 -8.01
C ALA A 193 -0.65 -8.59 -9.52
N ALA A 194 -1.57 -8.03 -10.32
CA ALA A 194 -1.31 -7.65 -11.69
C ALA A 194 -0.81 -6.19 -11.65
N GLY A 195 0.52 -5.97 -11.73
CA GLY A 195 1.04 -4.63 -11.98
C GLY A 195 2.42 -4.23 -11.46
N ALA A 196 3.11 -5.03 -10.63
CA ALA A 196 4.47 -4.67 -10.20
C ALA A 196 5.32 -5.86 -9.71
N ALA A 197 5.11 -7.06 -10.26
CA ALA A 197 6.05 -8.16 -10.04
C ALA A 197 7.21 -8.01 -11.04
N GLN A 198 8.43 -8.02 -10.52
CA GLN A 198 9.64 -8.25 -11.32
C GLN A 198 9.43 -9.52 -12.16
N ALA A 199 9.99 -9.52 -13.37
CA ALA A 199 9.96 -10.69 -14.25
C ALA A 199 10.33 -11.95 -13.45
N PRO A 200 9.55 -13.04 -13.53
CA PRO A 200 9.88 -14.27 -12.82
C PRO A 200 11.25 -14.75 -13.30
N GLU A 201 12.07 -15.24 -12.38
CA GLU A 201 13.31 -15.91 -12.75
C GLU A 201 12.99 -17.12 -13.65
N PRO A 202 13.89 -17.50 -14.59
CA PRO A 202 13.56 -18.42 -15.68
C PRO A 202 13.18 -19.86 -15.29
N ASP A 203 13.19 -20.21 -13.99
CA ASP A 203 13.09 -21.59 -13.50
C ASP A 203 11.93 -21.84 -12.51
N GLU A 204 11.01 -20.90 -12.28
CA GLU A 204 9.82 -21.14 -11.44
C GLU A 204 8.60 -21.62 -12.27
N GLU A 205 8.07 -22.80 -11.94
CA GLU A 205 6.83 -23.32 -12.51
C GLU A 205 5.67 -22.33 -12.27
N PRO A 206 4.77 -22.12 -13.26
CA PRO A 206 3.64 -21.22 -13.08
C PRO A 206 2.74 -21.73 -11.94
N GLN A 207 2.58 -20.94 -10.89
CA GLN A 207 1.69 -21.25 -9.76
C GLN A 207 0.22 -21.20 -10.20
N THR A 208 -0.28 -22.32 -10.69
CA THR A 208 -1.65 -22.52 -11.20
C THR A 208 -2.74 -22.53 -10.12
N ASP A 209 -2.40 -22.50 -8.82
CA ASP A 209 -3.35 -22.74 -7.73
C ASP A 209 -4.06 -21.48 -7.17
N GLN A 210 -3.69 -20.27 -7.61
CA GLN A 210 -4.19 -19.05 -6.96
C GLN A 210 -5.72 -18.85 -7.09
N PRO A 211 -6.36 -18.93 -8.27
CA PRO A 211 -7.79 -18.63 -8.40
C PRO A 211 -8.74 -19.52 -7.56
N ILE A 212 -8.30 -20.73 -7.19
CA ILE A 212 -9.07 -21.71 -6.42
C ILE A 212 -9.14 -21.30 -4.94
N ALA A 213 -8.07 -20.74 -4.38
CA ALA A 213 -7.98 -20.42 -2.95
C ALA A 213 -9.00 -19.35 -2.50
N LEU A 214 -9.25 -18.32 -3.34
CA LEU A 214 -10.28 -17.31 -3.06
C LEU A 214 -11.69 -17.93 -3.04
N LEU A 215 -12.00 -18.81 -3.98
CA LEU A 215 -13.30 -19.48 -4.06
C LEU A 215 -13.54 -20.38 -2.84
N GLU A 216 -12.51 -21.13 -2.40
CA GLU A 216 -12.55 -21.95 -1.19
C GLU A 216 -12.77 -21.10 0.07
N MET A 217 -12.04 -19.99 0.22
CA MET A 217 -12.21 -19.07 1.34
C MET A 217 -13.64 -18.49 1.37
N CYS A 218 -14.15 -18.02 0.23
CA CYS A 218 -15.51 -17.51 0.12
C CYS A 218 -16.56 -18.58 0.47
N ALA A 219 -16.38 -19.81 -0.03
CA ALA A 219 -17.28 -20.92 0.28
C ALA A 219 -17.26 -21.25 1.79
N LYS A 220 -16.09 -21.26 2.41
CA LYS A 220 -15.92 -21.49 3.85
C LYS A 220 -16.63 -20.41 4.68
N ILE A 221 -16.37 -19.12 4.40
CA ILE A 221 -17.01 -18.00 5.11
C ILE A 221 -18.54 -18.07 4.97
N ARG A 222 -19.05 -18.32 3.76
CA ARG A 222 -20.49 -18.47 3.52
C ARG A 222 -21.08 -19.63 4.30
N GLY A 223 -20.40 -20.78 4.33
CA GLY A 223 -20.83 -21.94 5.11
C GLY A 223 -20.92 -21.64 6.60
N MET A 224 -19.95 -20.90 7.16
CA MET A 224 -19.96 -20.48 8.56
C MET A 224 -21.15 -19.57 8.89
N ILE A 225 -21.45 -18.61 8.02
CA ILE A 225 -22.59 -17.69 8.21
C ILE A 225 -23.93 -18.44 8.18
N LEU A 226 -24.08 -19.37 7.22
CA LEU A 226 -25.33 -20.15 7.09
C LEU A 226 -25.56 -21.10 8.28
N ALA A 227 -24.47 -21.64 8.83
CA ALA A 227 -24.49 -22.54 10.00
C ALA A 227 -24.59 -21.79 11.34
N ALA A 228 -24.34 -20.48 11.39
CA ALA A 228 -24.38 -19.71 12.62
C ALA A 228 -25.81 -19.53 13.15
N GLU A 229 -25.96 -19.62 14.46
CA GLU A 229 -27.22 -19.39 15.16
C GLU A 229 -27.53 -17.88 15.21
N VAL A 230 -28.77 -17.53 14.87
CA VAL A 230 -29.26 -16.15 14.96
C VAL A 230 -29.63 -15.87 16.42
N PRO A 231 -29.19 -14.75 17.02
CA PRO A 231 -29.56 -14.41 18.40
C PRO A 231 -31.09 -14.46 18.60
N PRO A 232 -31.59 -15.08 19.69
CA PRO A 232 -33.04 -15.22 19.91
C PRO A 232 -33.80 -13.88 19.90
N GLU A 233 -33.17 -12.82 20.39
CA GLU A 233 -33.73 -11.46 20.35
C GLU A 233 -33.90 -10.95 18.92
N LEU A 234 -32.92 -11.20 18.04
CA LEU A 234 -32.98 -10.80 16.65
C LEU A 234 -34.02 -11.63 15.87
N GLU A 235 -34.04 -12.94 16.07
CA GLU A 235 -35.04 -13.82 15.48
C GLU A 235 -36.46 -13.40 15.87
N SER A 236 -36.71 -13.16 17.16
CA SER A 236 -37.99 -12.68 17.67
C SER A 236 -38.37 -11.32 17.08
N ALA A 237 -37.40 -10.42 16.94
CA ALA A 237 -37.64 -9.10 16.34
C ALA A 237 -38.03 -9.19 14.85
N ILE A 238 -37.34 -10.04 14.06
CA ILE A 238 -37.64 -10.26 12.63
C ILE A 238 -39.05 -10.86 12.47
N LEU A 239 -39.34 -11.94 13.19
CA LEU A 239 -40.63 -12.63 13.09
C LEU A 239 -41.78 -11.75 13.60
N GLY A 240 -41.57 -11.01 14.70
CA GLY A 240 -42.56 -10.08 15.21
C GLY A 240 -42.83 -8.90 14.25
N ALA A 241 -41.84 -8.47 13.48
CA ALA A 241 -42.04 -7.45 12.44
C ALA A 241 -42.82 -7.99 11.24
N TYR A 242 -42.55 -9.23 10.83
CA TYR A 242 -43.35 -9.91 9.83
C TYR A 242 -44.80 -10.12 10.26
N ASP A 243 -45.04 -10.50 11.52
CA ASP A 243 -46.39 -10.68 12.05
C ASP A 243 -47.18 -9.35 12.02
N ARG A 244 -46.54 -8.23 12.39
CA ARG A 244 -47.12 -6.88 12.23
C ARG A 244 -47.41 -6.51 10.77
N LEU A 245 -46.58 -6.93 9.82
CA LEU A 245 -46.84 -6.74 8.39
C LEU A 245 -48.09 -7.52 7.94
N CYS A 246 -48.22 -8.77 8.38
CA CYS A 246 -49.41 -9.59 8.11
C CYS A 246 -50.69 -9.01 8.72
N GLU A 247 -50.61 -8.41 9.92
CA GLU A 247 -51.77 -7.73 10.52
C GLU A 247 -52.28 -6.55 9.67
N ARG A 248 -51.40 -5.88 8.90
CA ARG A 248 -51.76 -4.74 8.03
C ARG A 248 -52.25 -5.16 6.65
N GLU A 249 -51.56 -6.11 6.02
CA GLU A 249 -51.76 -6.47 4.60
C GLU A 249 -52.62 -7.74 4.40
N GLY A 250 -52.80 -8.56 5.44
CA GLY A 250 -53.57 -9.81 5.40
C GLY A 250 -52.78 -11.04 5.87
N SER A 251 -53.44 -12.18 6.05
CA SER A 251 -52.76 -13.42 6.48
C SER A 251 -51.89 -14.02 5.36
N ASN A 252 -50.72 -14.55 5.71
CA ASN A 252 -49.76 -15.20 4.80
C ASN A 252 -49.20 -14.31 3.67
N VAL A 253 -48.75 -13.10 4.02
CA VAL A 253 -48.04 -12.21 3.07
C VAL A 253 -46.74 -12.86 2.62
N ARG A 254 -46.56 -13.05 1.31
CA ARG A 254 -45.25 -13.43 0.75
C ARG A 254 -44.36 -12.19 0.72
N VAL A 255 -43.09 -12.36 1.03
CA VAL A 255 -42.15 -11.23 1.16
C VAL A 255 -40.92 -11.38 0.25
N ALA A 256 -40.33 -10.24 -0.10
CA ALA A 256 -39.01 -10.13 -0.68
C ALA A 256 -38.02 -9.68 0.39
N LEU A 257 -36.92 -10.41 0.51
CA LEU A 257 -35.75 -9.94 1.25
C LEU A 257 -34.71 -9.38 0.27
N ARG A 258 -34.33 -8.12 0.47
CA ARG A 258 -33.39 -7.38 -0.38
C ARG A 258 -32.20 -6.90 0.45
N SER A 259 -31.00 -7.06 -0.09
CA SER A 259 -29.78 -6.46 0.45
C SER A 259 -29.83 -4.94 0.33
N SER A 260 -29.43 -4.24 1.40
CA SER A 260 -29.33 -2.79 1.49
C SER A 260 -28.09 -2.45 2.33
N ALA A 261 -26.90 -2.77 1.81
CA ALA A 261 -25.66 -2.57 2.54
C ALA A 261 -25.34 -1.08 2.74
N LEU A 262 -24.60 -0.74 3.80
CA LEU A 262 -24.06 0.62 3.95
C LEU A 262 -23.04 0.90 2.85
N GLY A 263 -23.12 2.10 2.27
CA GLY A 263 -22.30 2.50 1.12
C GLY A 263 -22.77 1.94 -0.23
N GLU A 264 -23.78 1.07 -0.25
CA GLU A 264 -24.49 0.67 -1.48
C GLU A 264 -25.20 1.90 -2.08
N ASP A 265 -25.08 2.09 -3.40
CA ASP A 265 -25.58 3.25 -4.15
C ASP A 265 -24.97 4.62 -3.73
N SER A 266 -23.73 4.63 -3.22
CA SER A 266 -22.97 5.86 -2.95
C SER A 266 -22.28 6.40 -4.21
N ALA A 267 -22.04 7.72 -4.28
CA ALA A 267 -21.44 8.36 -5.44
C ALA A 267 -20.06 7.75 -5.76
N GLY A 268 -19.95 7.06 -6.90
CA GLY A 268 -18.73 6.39 -7.37
C GLY A 268 -18.59 4.91 -7.01
N ALA A 269 -19.54 4.30 -6.27
CA ALA A 269 -19.57 2.85 -6.01
C ALA A 269 -21.01 2.33 -6.09
N SER A 270 -21.38 1.76 -7.24
CA SER A 270 -22.75 1.36 -7.52
C SER A 270 -23.18 0.06 -6.84
N PHE A 271 -22.23 -0.79 -6.40
CA PHE A 271 -22.48 -2.13 -5.82
C PHE A 271 -23.50 -2.98 -6.60
N ALA A 272 -23.72 -2.65 -7.88
CA ALA A 272 -24.90 -3.10 -8.60
C ALA A 272 -24.86 -4.61 -8.86
N GLY A 273 -25.92 -5.32 -8.46
CA GLY A 273 -26.05 -6.76 -8.67
C GLY A 273 -25.09 -7.65 -7.89
N GLN A 274 -24.35 -7.10 -6.90
CA GLN A 274 -23.35 -7.84 -6.11
C GLN A 274 -23.96 -8.73 -5.03
N HIS A 275 -25.11 -8.30 -4.51
CA HIS A 275 -25.75 -8.89 -3.35
C HIS A 275 -27.06 -9.56 -3.72
N ARG A 276 -27.46 -10.54 -2.92
CA ARG A 276 -28.61 -11.38 -3.23
C ARG A 276 -29.91 -10.67 -2.89
N SER A 277 -30.93 -10.92 -3.71
CA SER A 277 -32.34 -10.64 -3.40
C SER A 277 -33.11 -11.95 -3.50
N LEU A 278 -33.88 -12.26 -2.46
CA LEU A 278 -34.72 -13.44 -2.37
C LEU A 278 -36.16 -12.98 -2.49
N LEU A 279 -36.90 -13.59 -3.41
CA LEU A 279 -38.26 -13.22 -3.73
C LEU A 279 -39.20 -14.35 -3.33
N ASN A 280 -40.43 -14.00 -2.94
CA ASN A 280 -41.52 -14.94 -2.67
C ASN A 280 -41.26 -15.90 -1.49
N LEU A 281 -40.75 -15.36 -0.38
CA LEU A 281 -40.50 -16.11 0.86
C LEU A 281 -41.74 -16.15 1.76
N ASP A 282 -41.90 -17.24 2.51
CA ASP A 282 -42.80 -17.35 3.67
C ASP A 282 -42.10 -17.01 4.98
N ARG A 283 -42.90 -16.96 6.05
CA ARG A 283 -42.48 -16.75 7.44
C ARG A 283 -41.36 -17.70 7.87
N ASP A 284 -41.47 -18.99 7.55
CA ASP A 284 -40.54 -20.02 8.03
C ASP A 284 -39.17 -19.89 7.36
N SER A 285 -39.12 -19.41 6.11
CA SER A 285 -37.89 -19.20 5.36
C SER A 285 -37.20 -17.86 5.65
N LEU A 286 -37.78 -16.98 6.48
CA LEU A 286 -37.27 -15.61 6.68
C LEU A 286 -35.88 -15.56 7.33
N VAL A 287 -35.68 -16.33 8.38
CA VAL A 287 -34.42 -16.32 9.16
C VAL A 287 -33.28 -16.90 8.33
N ASP A 288 -33.55 -17.98 7.59
CA ASP A 288 -32.59 -18.55 6.66
C ASP A 288 -32.31 -17.62 5.48
N GLY A 289 -33.34 -16.96 4.95
CA GLY A 289 -33.20 -15.94 3.91
C GLY A 289 -32.35 -14.75 4.35
N TYR A 290 -32.48 -14.31 5.61
CA TYR A 290 -31.63 -13.28 6.21
C TYR A 290 -30.15 -13.71 6.23
N LYS A 291 -29.85 -14.92 6.73
CA LYS A 291 -28.49 -15.49 6.71
C LYS A 291 -27.93 -15.61 5.29
N GLU A 292 -28.77 -16.01 4.33
CA GLU A 292 -28.35 -16.16 2.93
C GLU A 292 -27.99 -14.81 2.28
N ILE A 293 -28.71 -13.74 2.62
CA ILE A 293 -28.36 -12.37 2.18
C ILE A 293 -27.06 -11.91 2.82
N ILE A 294 -26.85 -12.15 4.12
CA ILE A 294 -25.57 -11.84 4.78
C ILE A 294 -24.43 -12.61 4.13
N ALA A 295 -24.61 -13.91 3.88
CA ALA A 295 -23.61 -14.74 3.23
C ALA A 295 -23.27 -14.22 1.82
N SER A 296 -24.22 -13.60 1.11
CA SER A 296 -23.97 -13.03 -0.23
C SER A 296 -22.92 -11.92 -0.25
N LYS A 297 -22.70 -11.22 0.88
CA LYS A 297 -21.59 -10.25 1.06
C LYS A 297 -20.22 -10.87 0.78
N TYR A 298 -20.05 -12.16 1.09
CA TYR A 298 -18.80 -12.90 0.97
C TYR A 298 -18.75 -13.78 -0.28
N SER A 299 -19.54 -13.45 -1.31
CA SER A 299 -19.33 -14.03 -2.63
C SER A 299 -17.96 -13.58 -3.18
N ALA A 300 -17.33 -14.42 -4.01
CA ALA A 300 -16.04 -14.10 -4.61
C ALA A 300 -16.08 -12.78 -5.38
N HIS A 301 -17.21 -12.51 -6.04
CA HIS A 301 -17.42 -11.28 -6.77
C HIS A 301 -17.48 -10.04 -5.86
N ALA A 302 -18.32 -10.08 -4.80
CA ALA A 302 -18.47 -8.97 -3.87
C ALA A 302 -17.20 -8.70 -3.06
N MET A 303 -16.42 -9.74 -2.72
CA MET A 303 -15.12 -9.56 -2.06
C MET A 303 -14.09 -8.92 -2.99
N THR A 304 -14.05 -9.35 -4.25
CA THR A 304 -13.15 -8.81 -5.28
C THR A 304 -13.44 -7.33 -5.55
N TYR A 305 -14.72 -6.99 -5.75
CA TYR A 305 -15.16 -5.61 -5.98
C TYR A 305 -14.71 -4.68 -4.84
N ARG A 306 -14.95 -5.09 -3.58
CA ARG A 306 -14.56 -4.30 -2.40
C ARG A 306 -13.04 -4.15 -2.27
N TYR A 307 -12.29 -5.22 -2.55
CA TYR A 307 -10.83 -5.15 -2.53
C TYR A 307 -10.30 -4.14 -3.56
N MET A 308 -10.85 -4.15 -4.77
CA MET A 308 -10.42 -3.29 -5.87
C MET A 308 -10.68 -1.80 -5.62
N LEU A 309 -11.81 -1.48 -4.96
CA LEU A 309 -12.15 -0.12 -4.55
C LEU A 309 -11.57 0.29 -3.19
N GLY A 310 -10.74 -0.55 -2.56
CA GLY A 310 -10.17 -0.25 -1.24
C GLY A 310 -11.23 -0.06 -0.15
N ILE A 311 -12.35 -0.77 -0.26
CA ILE A 311 -13.46 -0.74 0.70
C ILE A 311 -13.18 -1.77 1.81
N ARG A 312 -13.30 -1.35 3.07
CA ARG A 312 -13.08 -2.23 4.22
C ARG A 312 -14.26 -3.18 4.42
N ASP A 313 -13.99 -4.43 4.77
CA ASP A 313 -15.06 -5.39 5.11
C ASP A 313 -15.91 -4.89 6.29
N ASP A 314 -15.26 -4.20 7.24
CA ASP A 314 -15.85 -3.59 8.45
C ASP A 314 -16.83 -2.44 8.14
N ASP A 315 -16.62 -1.71 7.03
CA ASP A 315 -17.40 -0.51 6.69
C ASP A 315 -18.70 -0.88 5.94
N VAL A 316 -18.79 -2.10 5.39
CA VAL A 316 -19.96 -2.56 4.64
C VAL A 316 -20.86 -3.35 5.57
N LEU A 317 -21.64 -2.68 6.41
CA LEU A 317 -22.64 -3.37 7.25
C LEU A 317 -23.83 -3.78 6.37
N MET A 318 -24.23 -5.05 6.43
CA MET A 318 -25.31 -5.58 5.58
C MET A 318 -26.67 -5.37 6.26
N CYS A 319 -27.40 -4.34 5.86
CA CYS A 319 -28.81 -4.22 6.23
C CYS A 319 -29.68 -5.02 5.24
N VAL A 320 -30.86 -5.44 5.69
CA VAL A 320 -31.76 -6.26 4.88
C VAL A 320 -33.18 -5.67 4.91
N GLY A 321 -33.70 -5.31 3.75
CA GLY A 321 -35.09 -4.89 3.58
C GLY A 321 -36.01 -6.09 3.45
N CYS A 322 -37.07 -6.15 4.24
CA CYS A 322 -38.19 -7.09 4.11
C CYS A 322 -39.41 -6.34 3.61
N LEU A 323 -39.84 -6.63 2.39
CA LEU A 323 -40.95 -5.95 1.71
C LEU A 323 -42.02 -6.95 1.32
N GLY A 324 -43.30 -6.57 1.39
CA GLY A 324 -44.40 -7.35 0.83
C GLY A 324 -44.20 -7.58 -0.67
N MET A 325 -44.47 -8.79 -1.15
CA MET A 325 -44.39 -9.06 -2.59
C MET A 325 -45.55 -8.43 -3.34
N VAL A 326 -45.20 -7.70 -4.41
CA VAL A 326 -46.17 -7.16 -5.35
C VAL A 326 -46.46 -8.22 -6.41
N THR A 327 -47.71 -8.67 -6.50
CA THR A 327 -48.19 -9.41 -7.67
C THR A 327 -48.15 -8.48 -8.88
N SER A 328 -47.32 -8.81 -9.87
CA SER A 328 -47.07 -7.95 -11.03
C SER A 328 -47.60 -8.57 -12.32
N GLN A 329 -48.37 -7.78 -13.06
CA GLN A 329 -48.71 -8.07 -14.46
C GLN A 329 -47.54 -7.68 -15.37
N ALA A 330 -46.96 -6.52 -15.12
CA ALA A 330 -45.79 -6.01 -15.83
C ALA A 330 -44.84 -5.34 -14.83
N GLY A 331 -43.54 -5.41 -15.11
CA GLY A 331 -42.51 -4.81 -14.30
C GLY A 331 -41.35 -4.34 -15.16
N GLY A 332 -40.59 -3.38 -14.64
CA GLY A 332 -39.54 -2.78 -15.44
C GLY A 332 -38.71 -1.72 -14.73
N VAL A 333 -37.97 -0.99 -15.55
CA VAL A 333 -37.06 0.09 -15.14
C VAL A 333 -37.42 1.36 -15.90
N ALA A 334 -37.36 2.51 -15.25
CA ALA A 334 -37.52 3.82 -15.86
C ALA A 334 -36.29 4.68 -15.57
N TYR A 335 -35.70 5.27 -16.62
CA TYR A 335 -34.63 6.25 -16.54
C TYR A 335 -35.17 7.64 -16.82
N THR A 336 -34.93 8.57 -15.91
CA THR A 336 -35.39 9.95 -16.09
C THR A 336 -34.50 10.74 -17.03
N ALA A 337 -33.36 10.22 -17.45
CA ALA A 337 -32.54 10.81 -18.50
C ALA A 337 -31.96 9.71 -19.39
N ASN A 338 -31.50 10.08 -20.59
CA ASN A 338 -30.73 9.16 -21.40
C ASN A 338 -29.30 9.03 -20.82
N PRO A 339 -28.88 7.83 -20.36
CA PRO A 339 -27.54 7.64 -19.80
C PRO A 339 -26.40 8.01 -20.76
N LEU A 340 -26.66 7.96 -22.08
CA LEU A 340 -25.62 8.06 -23.12
C LEU A 340 -25.38 9.46 -23.68
N ASN A 341 -26.34 10.39 -23.60
CA ASN A 341 -26.22 11.69 -24.27
C ASN A 341 -26.64 12.90 -23.43
N GLY A 342 -26.92 12.76 -22.13
CA GLY A 342 -27.08 13.93 -21.25
C GLY A 342 -28.33 14.77 -21.48
N VAL A 343 -29.05 14.58 -22.58
CA VAL A 343 -30.22 15.36 -22.93
C VAL A 343 -31.37 14.95 -22.01
N GLY A 344 -31.51 15.66 -20.89
CA GLY A 344 -32.51 15.45 -19.85
C GLY A 344 -33.95 15.76 -20.26
N ALA A 345 -34.28 15.76 -21.56
CA ALA A 345 -35.61 16.05 -22.07
C ALA A 345 -36.53 14.82 -22.13
N HIS A 346 -35.99 13.60 -21.94
CA HIS A 346 -36.74 12.36 -22.14
C HIS A 346 -36.66 11.40 -20.96
N VAL A 347 -37.75 10.69 -20.69
CA VAL A 347 -37.83 9.50 -19.84
C VAL A 347 -37.82 8.26 -20.73
N ARG A 348 -36.96 7.30 -20.41
CA ARG A 348 -36.90 5.99 -21.08
C ARG A 348 -37.51 4.94 -20.16
N ILE A 349 -38.51 4.21 -20.64
CA ILE A 349 -39.19 3.15 -19.89
C ILE A 349 -38.94 1.82 -20.59
N THR A 350 -38.42 0.86 -19.85
CA THR A 350 -38.20 -0.51 -20.30
C THR A 350 -39.07 -1.46 -19.50
N SER A 351 -39.82 -2.34 -20.15
CA SER A 351 -40.81 -3.19 -19.47
C SER A 351 -40.88 -4.62 -20.02
N ALA A 352 -41.22 -5.56 -19.14
CA ALA A 352 -41.51 -6.95 -19.49
C ALA A 352 -42.76 -7.45 -18.75
N TRP A 353 -43.34 -8.55 -19.24
CA TRP A 353 -44.40 -9.27 -18.54
C TRP A 353 -43.87 -9.91 -17.25
N GLY A 354 -44.67 -9.86 -16.18
CA GLY A 354 -44.37 -10.44 -14.88
C GLY A 354 -43.43 -9.58 -14.03
N VAL A 355 -42.56 -10.23 -13.25
CA VAL A 355 -41.70 -9.55 -12.27
C VAL A 355 -40.56 -8.76 -12.96
N ALA A 356 -40.25 -7.59 -12.41
CA ALA A 356 -39.23 -6.67 -12.94
C ALA A 356 -37.81 -7.28 -13.04
N LYS A 357 -37.53 -8.37 -12.31
CA LYS A 357 -36.23 -9.06 -12.28
C LYS A 357 -35.69 -9.39 -13.68
N GLY A 358 -36.56 -9.78 -14.62
CA GLY A 358 -36.12 -10.12 -15.98
C GLY A 358 -35.55 -8.94 -16.76
N VAL A 359 -36.05 -7.72 -16.49
CA VAL A 359 -35.56 -6.47 -17.07
C VAL A 359 -34.24 -6.07 -16.42
N VAL A 360 -34.17 -6.12 -15.09
CA VAL A 360 -33.00 -5.72 -14.29
C VAL A 360 -31.79 -6.62 -14.57
N ASP A 361 -32.01 -7.93 -14.65
CA ASP A 361 -30.95 -8.90 -14.94
C ASP A 361 -30.61 -8.97 -16.45
N GLY A 362 -31.41 -8.35 -17.32
CA GLY A 362 -31.21 -8.38 -18.77
C GLY A 362 -31.53 -9.74 -19.42
N THR A 363 -32.28 -10.61 -18.72
CA THR A 363 -32.59 -11.98 -19.16
C THR A 363 -33.91 -12.10 -19.93
N ALA A 364 -34.73 -11.05 -19.93
CA ALA A 364 -36.01 -11.00 -20.63
C ALA A 364 -35.95 -10.09 -21.87
N THR A 365 -36.74 -10.43 -22.89
CA THR A 365 -37.03 -9.52 -24.01
C THR A 365 -37.96 -8.41 -23.52
N THR A 366 -37.66 -7.17 -23.85
CA THR A 366 -38.31 -5.99 -23.24
C THR A 366 -38.91 -5.05 -24.28
N ASP A 367 -40.01 -4.41 -23.92
CA ASP A 367 -40.53 -3.25 -24.62
C ASP A 367 -39.75 -2.00 -24.19
N GLU A 368 -39.65 -1.04 -25.11
CA GLU A 368 -38.99 0.23 -24.88
C GLU A 368 -39.88 1.40 -25.32
N PHE A 369 -40.04 2.37 -24.42
CA PHE A 369 -40.82 3.59 -24.66
C PHE A 369 -39.98 4.83 -24.33
N ILE A 370 -40.00 5.82 -25.23
CA ILE A 370 -39.39 7.13 -25.00
C ILE A 370 -40.48 8.18 -24.83
N VAL A 371 -40.42 8.94 -23.74
CA VAL A 371 -41.41 9.96 -23.37
C VAL A 371 -40.72 11.32 -23.22
N GLU A 372 -41.19 12.34 -23.94
CA GLU A 372 -40.80 13.74 -23.73
C GLU A 372 -41.27 14.23 -22.36
N LYS A 373 -40.49 15.00 -21.62
CA LYS A 373 -40.88 15.52 -20.29
C LYS A 373 -41.74 16.78 -20.33
N GLU A 374 -41.39 17.72 -21.20
CA GLU A 374 -41.89 19.10 -21.21
C GLU A 374 -42.47 19.46 -22.58
N PRO A 375 -43.48 20.34 -22.67
CA PRO A 375 -44.22 20.99 -21.58
C PRO A 375 -45.26 20.09 -20.89
N GLN A 376 -45.57 18.94 -21.51
CA GLN A 376 -46.38 17.87 -20.94
C GLN A 376 -45.80 16.53 -21.39
N PRO A 377 -45.83 15.49 -20.54
CA PRO A 377 -45.36 14.19 -20.93
C PRO A 377 -46.02 13.71 -22.24
N ARG A 378 -45.22 13.22 -23.21
CA ARG A 378 -45.73 12.65 -24.46
C ARG A 378 -44.87 11.51 -24.97
N ILE A 379 -45.49 10.40 -25.39
CA ILE A 379 -44.79 9.27 -25.99
C ILE A 379 -44.30 9.66 -27.40
N ILE A 380 -43.00 9.53 -27.64
CA ILE A 380 -42.33 9.86 -28.92
C ILE A 380 -41.98 8.59 -29.70
N GLU A 381 -41.53 7.54 -29.00
CA GLU A 381 -41.04 6.32 -29.63
C GLU A 381 -41.52 5.07 -28.87
N ARG A 382 -41.77 3.99 -29.62
CA ARG A 382 -42.14 2.67 -29.08
C ARG A 382 -41.41 1.57 -29.84
N LYS A 383 -40.82 0.63 -29.12
CA LYS A 383 -40.29 -0.63 -29.64
C LYS A 383 -40.92 -1.78 -28.88
N VAL A 384 -41.65 -2.63 -29.57
CA VAL A 384 -42.40 -3.75 -28.97
C VAL A 384 -41.98 -5.03 -29.68
N PRO A 385 -40.86 -5.65 -29.27
CA PRO A 385 -40.46 -6.95 -29.80
C PRO A 385 -41.40 -8.07 -29.31
N ARG A 386 -41.34 -9.21 -30.00
CA ARG A 386 -42.05 -10.42 -29.60
C ARG A 386 -41.45 -11.01 -28.32
N LYS A 387 -42.27 -11.18 -27.28
CA LYS A 387 -41.87 -11.65 -25.95
C LYS A 387 -42.36 -13.09 -25.74
N GLU A 388 -41.47 -14.07 -25.80
CA GLU A 388 -41.85 -15.51 -25.73
C GLU A 388 -42.01 -16.05 -24.32
N SER A 389 -41.38 -15.41 -23.33
CA SER A 389 -41.41 -15.85 -21.94
C SER A 389 -41.50 -14.68 -20.96
N SER A 390 -42.01 -14.97 -19.76
CA SER A 390 -42.16 -14.04 -18.65
C SER A 390 -41.69 -14.70 -17.35
N LEU A 391 -41.36 -13.89 -16.34
CA LEU A 391 -41.01 -14.39 -15.01
C LEU A 391 -42.17 -14.16 -14.05
N VAL A 392 -42.63 -15.21 -13.38
CA VAL A 392 -43.76 -15.14 -12.44
C VAL A 392 -43.41 -15.78 -11.11
N CYS A 393 -44.06 -15.36 -10.04
CA CYS A 393 -43.91 -15.98 -8.73
C CYS A 393 -44.70 -17.30 -8.66
N SER A 394 -44.01 -18.37 -8.29
CA SER A 394 -44.57 -19.71 -8.03
C SER A 394 -44.47 -20.04 -6.54
N ALA A 395 -45.56 -20.49 -5.93
CA ALA A 395 -45.55 -20.87 -4.51
C ALA A 395 -44.57 -22.02 -4.18
N ALA A 396 -44.32 -22.92 -5.13
CA ALA A 396 -43.46 -24.09 -4.94
C ALA A 396 -41.98 -23.86 -5.33
N GLU A 397 -41.73 -22.99 -6.30
CA GLU A 397 -40.41 -22.86 -6.96
C GLU A 397 -39.85 -21.43 -6.92
N GLY A 398 -40.49 -20.51 -6.20
CA GLY A 398 -40.02 -19.14 -6.05
C GLY A 398 -40.36 -18.26 -7.25
N VAL A 399 -39.41 -18.05 -8.17
CA VAL A 399 -39.61 -17.28 -9.41
C VAL A 399 -39.27 -18.16 -10.62
N CYS A 400 -40.25 -18.38 -11.49
CA CYS A 400 -40.13 -19.30 -12.62
C CYS A 400 -40.33 -18.58 -13.94
N ARG A 401 -39.65 -19.07 -14.97
CA ARG A 401 -39.89 -18.67 -16.35
C ARG A 401 -41.06 -19.46 -16.91
N VAL A 402 -42.07 -18.76 -17.42
CA VAL A 402 -43.25 -19.34 -18.06
C VAL A 402 -43.41 -18.78 -19.47
N SER A 403 -43.91 -19.61 -20.38
CA SER A 403 -44.23 -19.15 -21.74
C SER A 403 -45.36 -18.13 -21.70
N VAL A 404 -45.21 -17.04 -22.46
CA VAL A 404 -46.25 -16.02 -22.61
C VAL A 404 -47.34 -16.56 -23.54
N ASP A 405 -48.60 -16.22 -23.27
CA ASP A 405 -49.71 -16.53 -24.17
C ASP A 405 -49.43 -15.98 -25.57
N PRO A 406 -49.53 -16.78 -26.65
CA PRO A 406 -49.34 -16.32 -28.03
C PRO A 406 -50.07 -15.02 -28.38
N ALA A 407 -51.24 -14.75 -27.78
CA ALA A 407 -52.00 -13.52 -28.00
C ALA A 407 -51.35 -12.26 -27.40
N LEU A 408 -50.51 -12.41 -26.38
CA LEU A 408 -49.81 -11.33 -25.65
C LEU A 408 -48.36 -11.14 -26.10
N CYS A 409 -47.78 -12.08 -26.86
CA CYS A 409 -46.38 -12.05 -27.27
C CYS A 409 -46.01 -10.78 -28.04
N GLU A 410 -46.90 -10.27 -28.89
CA GLU A 410 -46.68 -9.08 -29.73
C GLU A 410 -47.36 -7.81 -29.19
N GLN A 411 -48.07 -7.92 -28.06
CA GLN A 411 -48.72 -6.77 -27.44
C GLN A 411 -47.72 -5.97 -26.58
N PRO A 412 -47.92 -4.66 -26.44
CA PRO A 412 -47.17 -3.86 -25.49
C PRO A 412 -47.54 -4.28 -24.06
N THR A 413 -46.55 -4.38 -23.18
CA THR A 413 -46.76 -4.75 -21.76
C THR A 413 -47.48 -3.66 -20.97
N LEU A 414 -47.49 -2.42 -21.49
CA LEU A 414 -48.11 -1.26 -20.87
C LEU A 414 -49.06 -0.56 -21.85
N SER A 415 -50.18 -0.07 -21.33
CA SER A 415 -51.09 0.83 -22.04
C SER A 415 -50.58 2.27 -22.04
N ASP A 416 -51.05 3.08 -22.98
CA ASP A 416 -50.69 4.51 -23.06
C ASP A 416 -50.89 5.26 -21.74
N PRO A 417 -52.04 5.15 -21.03
CA PRO A 417 -52.21 5.80 -19.73
C PRO A 417 -51.18 5.35 -18.69
N GLN A 418 -50.84 4.07 -18.64
CA GLN A 418 -49.84 3.54 -17.70
C GLN A 418 -48.43 4.07 -17.98
N ILE A 419 -48.08 4.25 -19.27
CA ILE A 419 -46.81 4.86 -19.67
C ILE A 419 -46.76 6.32 -19.21
N MET A 420 -47.86 7.06 -19.39
CA MET A 420 -47.97 8.46 -18.99
C MET A 420 -47.90 8.64 -17.47
N ASP A 421 -48.61 7.80 -16.71
CA ASP A 421 -48.63 7.82 -15.25
C ASP A 421 -47.23 7.55 -14.68
N LEU A 422 -46.53 6.56 -15.23
CA LEU A 422 -45.17 6.21 -14.83
C LEU A 422 -44.19 7.35 -15.17
N ALA A 423 -44.27 7.92 -16.38
CA ALA A 423 -43.39 9.03 -16.77
C ALA A 423 -43.60 10.26 -15.88
N THR A 424 -44.85 10.59 -15.56
CA THR A 424 -45.19 11.70 -14.64
C THR A 424 -44.63 11.45 -13.25
N MET A 425 -44.73 10.22 -12.75
CA MET A 425 -44.13 9.83 -11.46
C MET A 425 -42.61 9.93 -11.49
N ALA A 426 -41.98 9.46 -12.57
CA ALA A 426 -40.53 9.48 -12.73
C ALA A 426 -39.95 10.91 -12.72
N VAL A 427 -40.60 11.85 -13.43
CA VAL A 427 -40.24 13.29 -13.42
C VAL A 427 -40.42 13.90 -12.03
N ARG A 428 -41.47 13.52 -11.30
CA ARG A 428 -41.69 14.00 -9.93
C ARG A 428 -40.58 13.54 -8.97
N ILE A 429 -40.08 12.31 -9.14
CA ILE A 429 -39.00 11.76 -8.32
C ILE A 429 -37.67 12.42 -8.67
N GLU A 430 -37.35 12.57 -9.96
CA GLU A 430 -36.18 13.33 -10.41
C GLU A 430 -36.14 14.74 -9.81
N LYS A 431 -37.28 15.45 -9.82
CA LYS A 431 -37.39 16.79 -9.25
C LYS A 431 -37.16 16.83 -7.74
N HIS A 432 -37.47 15.75 -7.01
CA HIS A 432 -37.23 15.66 -5.56
C HIS A 432 -35.74 15.50 -5.24
N TYR A 433 -35.05 14.68 -6.02
CA TYR A 433 -33.62 14.39 -5.82
C TYR A 433 -32.69 15.39 -6.53
N ASP A 434 -33.21 16.23 -7.43
CA ASP A 434 -32.48 17.22 -8.24
C ASP A 434 -31.35 16.62 -9.10
N ILE A 435 -31.43 15.32 -9.36
CA ILE A 435 -30.52 14.54 -10.19
C ILE A 435 -31.30 13.45 -10.92
N PRO A 436 -30.86 13.04 -12.13
CA PRO A 436 -31.49 11.95 -12.87
C PRO A 436 -31.58 10.66 -12.03
N GLN A 437 -32.62 9.85 -12.26
CA GLN A 437 -32.94 8.67 -11.45
C GLN A 437 -33.10 7.41 -12.30
N ASP A 438 -32.72 6.29 -11.70
CA ASP A 438 -33.00 4.91 -12.09
C ASP A 438 -34.05 4.34 -11.15
N ILE A 439 -35.23 4.02 -11.69
CA ILE A 439 -36.43 3.65 -10.93
C ILE A 439 -36.89 2.25 -11.35
N GLU A 440 -36.93 1.32 -10.39
CA GLU A 440 -37.59 0.03 -10.57
C GLU A 440 -39.07 0.12 -10.19
N TRP A 441 -39.95 -0.46 -11.01
CA TRP A 441 -41.39 -0.37 -10.81
C TRP A 441 -42.12 -1.66 -11.20
N ALA A 442 -43.34 -1.80 -10.69
CA ALA A 442 -44.27 -2.86 -11.04
C ALA A 442 -45.71 -2.32 -11.16
N TYR A 443 -46.45 -2.87 -12.12
CA TYR A 443 -47.89 -2.71 -12.23
C TYR A 443 -48.60 -3.97 -11.74
N SER A 444 -49.54 -3.80 -10.82
CA SER A 444 -50.42 -4.90 -10.40
C SER A 444 -51.46 -5.23 -11.48
N PRO A 445 -52.06 -6.44 -11.45
CA PRO A 445 -53.18 -6.79 -12.36
C PRO A 445 -54.36 -5.81 -12.28
N GLU A 446 -54.55 -5.14 -11.15
CA GLU A 446 -55.57 -4.10 -10.94
C GLU A 446 -55.16 -2.73 -11.52
N GLY A 447 -54.01 -2.64 -12.19
CA GLY A 447 -53.51 -1.42 -12.81
C GLY A 447 -52.85 -0.43 -11.85
N ARG A 448 -52.49 -0.85 -10.63
CA ARG A 448 -51.82 0.03 -9.66
C ARG A 448 -50.31 0.05 -9.88
N LEU A 449 -49.73 1.25 -10.00
CA LEU A 449 -48.29 1.46 -10.04
C LEU A 449 -47.69 1.39 -8.63
N VAL A 450 -46.65 0.58 -8.46
CA VAL A 450 -45.87 0.46 -7.22
C VAL A 450 -44.39 0.60 -7.55
N LEU A 451 -43.68 1.45 -6.82
CA LEU A 451 -42.23 1.61 -6.99
C LEU A 451 -41.47 0.67 -6.06
N LEU A 452 -40.49 -0.01 -6.63
CA LEU A 452 -39.72 -1.06 -5.96
C LEU A 452 -38.33 -0.59 -5.54
N GLN A 453 -37.76 0.41 -6.22
CA GLN A 453 -36.47 1.01 -5.90
C GLN A 453 -36.32 2.35 -6.63
N THR A 454 -35.51 3.26 -6.08
CA THR A 454 -34.97 4.42 -6.81
C THR A 454 -33.51 4.63 -6.41
N ARG A 455 -32.69 5.09 -7.35
CA ARG A 455 -31.31 5.50 -7.11
C ARG A 455 -30.84 6.55 -8.13
N PRO A 456 -29.78 7.32 -7.81
CA PRO A 456 -29.17 8.24 -8.76
C PRO A 456 -28.73 7.55 -10.05
N LEU A 457 -29.04 8.18 -11.18
CA LEU A 457 -28.57 7.77 -12.51
C LEU A 457 -27.36 8.61 -12.90
N GLU A 458 -26.24 7.96 -13.17
CA GLU A 458 -25.08 8.63 -13.75
C GLU A 458 -25.31 8.90 -15.24
N VAL A 459 -25.20 10.17 -15.63
CA VAL A 459 -25.48 10.63 -16.99
C VAL A 459 -24.23 11.21 -17.62
N ARG A 460 -23.94 10.81 -18.85
CA ARG A 460 -22.81 11.28 -19.65
C ARG A 460 -22.93 12.77 -20.01
N GLN A 461 -21.78 13.48 -20.02
CA GLN A 461 -21.61 14.72 -20.78
C GLN A 461 -21.25 14.38 -22.22
N ASP A 462 -21.98 14.95 -23.17
CA ASP A 462 -21.90 14.62 -24.60
C ASP A 462 -20.48 14.81 -25.14
N GLN A 463 -19.90 13.74 -25.71
CA GLN A 463 -18.73 13.84 -26.59
C GLN A 463 -19.19 13.34 -27.95
N SER A 464 -19.18 14.23 -28.94
CA SER A 464 -19.62 13.97 -30.31
C SER A 464 -19.04 12.65 -30.83
N ALA A 465 -19.90 11.75 -31.32
CA ALA A 465 -19.49 10.55 -32.02
C ALA A 465 -18.52 10.92 -33.16
N SER A 466 -17.35 10.28 -33.19
CA SER A 466 -16.40 10.45 -34.28
C SER A 466 -16.86 9.65 -35.49
N GLU A 467 -16.44 10.03 -36.70
CA GLU A 467 -16.61 9.15 -37.85
C GLU A 467 -15.81 7.84 -37.67
N LEU A 468 -16.36 6.73 -38.21
CA LEU A 468 -15.67 5.43 -38.30
C LEU A 468 -14.33 5.58 -39.03
N LEU A 469 -13.40 4.65 -38.77
CA LEU A 469 -12.12 4.64 -39.47
C LEU A 469 -12.31 4.57 -41.00
N PRO A 470 -11.88 5.59 -41.78
CA PRO A 470 -12.03 5.58 -43.22
C PRO A 470 -11.14 4.50 -43.85
N GLY A 471 -11.72 3.66 -44.69
CA GLY A 471 -11.00 2.62 -45.44
C GLY A 471 -10.76 1.30 -44.69
N VAL A 472 -11.26 1.15 -43.45
CA VAL A 472 -11.17 -0.10 -42.68
C VAL A 472 -12.58 -0.63 -42.40
N THR A 473 -12.88 -1.85 -42.87
CA THR A 473 -14.16 -2.49 -42.59
C THR A 473 -14.15 -3.11 -41.19
N PRO A 474 -15.08 -2.76 -40.31
CA PRO A 474 -15.20 -3.39 -38.99
C PRO A 474 -15.69 -4.85 -39.11
N LEU A 475 -15.22 -5.71 -38.21
CA LEU A 475 -15.72 -7.08 -38.00
C LEU A 475 -17.16 -7.07 -37.46
N VAL A 476 -17.47 -6.09 -36.63
CA VAL A 476 -18.79 -5.86 -36.00
C VAL A 476 -19.07 -4.37 -36.06
N HIS A 477 -20.26 -3.98 -36.50
CA HIS A 477 -20.75 -2.59 -36.44
C HIS A 477 -22.23 -2.58 -36.02
N GLU A 478 -22.46 -3.06 -34.82
CA GLU A 478 -23.77 -3.23 -34.21
C GLU A 478 -23.64 -3.32 -32.69
N GLY A 479 -24.77 -3.30 -31.99
CA GLY A 479 -24.84 -3.25 -30.54
C GLY A 479 -24.96 -1.83 -29.99
N GLN A 480 -24.77 -1.71 -28.68
CA GLN A 480 -24.96 -0.48 -27.92
C GLN A 480 -23.75 -0.22 -27.02
N THR A 481 -23.22 1.01 -27.05
CA THR A 481 -22.16 1.45 -26.15
C THR A 481 -22.63 1.42 -24.70
N ALA A 482 -22.12 0.47 -23.91
CA ALA A 482 -22.34 0.43 -22.48
C ALA A 482 -21.36 1.35 -21.75
N SER A 483 -20.09 1.34 -22.14
CA SER A 483 -19.01 2.15 -21.58
C SER A 483 -18.10 2.64 -22.71
N ALA A 484 -17.81 3.94 -22.72
CA ALA A 484 -17.14 4.63 -23.81
C ALA A 484 -15.63 4.35 -23.87
N GLY A 485 -15.03 4.69 -25.02
CA GLY A 485 -13.61 4.63 -25.28
C GLY A 485 -13.19 3.46 -26.17
N THR A 486 -11.89 3.38 -26.40
CA THR A 486 -11.28 2.39 -27.28
C THR A 486 -10.34 1.46 -26.52
N ALA A 487 -10.33 0.20 -26.89
CA ALA A 487 -9.47 -0.81 -26.27
C ALA A 487 -8.86 -1.74 -27.31
N HIS A 488 -7.60 -2.08 -27.12
CA HIS A 488 -6.95 -3.16 -27.85
C HIS A 488 -6.59 -4.28 -26.88
N GLY A 489 -6.77 -5.52 -27.34
CA GLY A 489 -6.38 -6.70 -26.59
C GLY A 489 -6.75 -7.99 -27.31
N VAL A 490 -6.36 -9.09 -26.68
CA VAL A 490 -6.66 -10.45 -27.14
C VAL A 490 -8.05 -10.85 -26.65
N VAL A 491 -8.89 -11.36 -27.55
CA VAL A 491 -10.23 -11.86 -27.24
C VAL A 491 -10.12 -13.09 -26.33
N HIS A 492 -10.89 -13.08 -25.25
CA HIS A 492 -11.10 -14.24 -24.39
C HIS A 492 -12.60 -14.46 -24.19
N ILE A 493 -13.12 -15.57 -24.72
CA ILE A 493 -14.53 -15.90 -24.64
C ILE A 493 -14.82 -16.65 -23.35
N VAL A 494 -15.75 -16.14 -22.54
CA VAL A 494 -16.21 -16.76 -21.29
C VAL A 494 -17.62 -17.32 -21.48
N ARG A 495 -17.75 -18.63 -21.32
CA ARG A 495 -19.04 -19.35 -21.37
C ARG A 495 -19.41 -19.94 -20.02
N LYS A 496 -18.43 -20.38 -19.24
CA LYS A 496 -18.57 -20.98 -17.92
C LYS A 496 -17.75 -20.22 -16.89
N ASP A 497 -18.10 -20.38 -15.62
CA ASP A 497 -17.41 -19.71 -14.51
C ASP A 497 -15.92 -20.07 -14.43
N VAL A 498 -15.54 -21.28 -14.85
CA VAL A 498 -14.13 -21.73 -14.84
C VAL A 498 -13.27 -21.07 -15.91
N ASP A 499 -13.86 -20.54 -16.99
CA ASP A 499 -13.11 -19.92 -18.09
C ASP A 499 -12.42 -18.62 -17.65
N ILE A 500 -12.88 -18.04 -16.54
CA ILE A 500 -12.33 -16.82 -15.94
C ILE A 500 -10.97 -17.03 -15.29
N LEU A 501 -10.67 -18.27 -14.87
CA LEU A 501 -9.45 -18.61 -14.14
C LEU A 501 -8.22 -18.53 -15.05
N VAL A 502 -8.44 -18.70 -16.36
CA VAL A 502 -7.41 -18.64 -17.41
C VAL A 502 -7.48 -17.35 -18.24
N LEU A 503 -8.31 -16.38 -17.84
CA LEU A 503 -8.38 -15.07 -18.49
C LEU A 503 -6.99 -14.42 -18.44
N PRO A 504 -6.38 -14.02 -19.56
CA PRO A 504 -5.10 -13.32 -19.55
C PRO A 504 -5.28 -11.84 -19.16
N ASP A 505 -4.21 -11.24 -18.65
CA ASP A 505 -4.23 -9.80 -18.36
C ASP A 505 -4.28 -9.00 -19.66
N ASN A 506 -5.00 -7.88 -19.62
CA ASN A 506 -5.28 -6.98 -20.72
C ASN A 506 -6.14 -7.57 -21.86
N ALA A 507 -6.90 -8.63 -21.60
CA ALA A 507 -7.80 -9.26 -22.59
C ALA A 507 -9.03 -8.40 -22.94
N ILE A 508 -9.67 -8.69 -24.08
CA ILE A 508 -11.05 -8.28 -24.36
C ILE A 508 -11.98 -9.41 -23.95
N LEU A 509 -12.79 -9.18 -22.92
CA LEU A 509 -13.76 -10.16 -22.43
C LEU A 509 -14.93 -10.23 -23.40
N VAL A 510 -15.24 -11.43 -23.90
CA VAL A 510 -16.42 -11.67 -24.74
C VAL A 510 -17.31 -12.71 -24.07
N CYS A 511 -18.59 -12.40 -23.86
CA CYS A 511 -19.51 -13.35 -23.23
C CYS A 511 -20.92 -13.28 -23.84
N VAL A 512 -21.69 -14.35 -23.64
CA VAL A 512 -23.07 -14.41 -24.13
C VAL A 512 -23.96 -13.47 -23.33
N GLU A 513 -23.94 -13.58 -22.01
CA GLU A 513 -24.80 -12.78 -21.12
C GLU A 513 -23.97 -11.81 -20.29
N ALA A 514 -24.44 -10.56 -20.20
CA ALA A 514 -23.92 -9.50 -19.35
C ALA A 514 -24.16 -9.74 -17.83
N ALA A 515 -23.82 -10.92 -17.34
CA ALA A 515 -24.07 -11.32 -15.97
C ALA A 515 -23.21 -10.48 -14.98
N PRO A 516 -23.77 -10.06 -13.83
CA PRO A 516 -23.06 -9.23 -12.85
C PRO A 516 -21.73 -9.83 -12.42
N LYS A 517 -21.67 -11.16 -12.22
CA LYS A 517 -20.47 -11.91 -11.81
C LYS A 517 -19.20 -11.61 -12.61
N TRP A 518 -19.31 -11.14 -13.86
CA TRP A 518 -18.17 -10.78 -14.69
C TRP A 518 -17.48 -9.48 -14.28
N ALA A 519 -18.12 -8.65 -13.46
CA ALA A 519 -17.50 -7.43 -12.97
C ALA A 519 -16.24 -7.67 -12.12
N ALA A 520 -16.06 -8.86 -11.55
CA ALA A 520 -14.86 -9.22 -10.78
C ALA A 520 -13.56 -9.23 -11.59
N VAL A 521 -13.63 -9.32 -12.92
CA VAL A 521 -12.44 -9.38 -13.78
C VAL A 521 -12.26 -8.19 -14.69
N LEU A 522 -13.15 -7.20 -14.64
CA LEU A 522 -13.07 -6.04 -15.52
C LEU A 522 -11.77 -5.24 -15.36
N ASN A 523 -11.12 -5.26 -14.19
CA ASN A 523 -9.79 -4.65 -14.03
C ASN A 523 -8.68 -5.35 -14.83
N ARG A 524 -8.84 -6.64 -15.11
CA ARG A 524 -7.90 -7.41 -15.92
C ARG A 524 -8.20 -7.25 -17.41
N CYS A 525 -9.42 -6.82 -17.77
CA CYS A 525 -9.85 -6.65 -19.15
C CYS A 525 -9.57 -5.23 -19.68
N GLN A 526 -9.11 -5.11 -20.92
CA GLN A 526 -9.06 -3.83 -21.63
C GLN A 526 -10.42 -3.42 -22.18
N GLY A 527 -11.31 -4.37 -22.45
CA GLY A 527 -12.67 -4.11 -22.93
C GLY A 527 -13.61 -5.28 -22.69
N VAL A 528 -14.90 -5.06 -22.89
CA VAL A 528 -15.95 -6.08 -22.74
C VAL A 528 -16.96 -6.03 -23.90
N ILE A 529 -17.33 -7.20 -24.42
CA ILE A 529 -18.32 -7.37 -25.49
C ILE A 529 -19.34 -8.42 -25.05
N THR A 530 -20.64 -8.12 -25.14
CA THR A 530 -21.70 -9.06 -24.76
C THR A 530 -22.72 -9.27 -25.87
N GLU A 531 -23.20 -10.51 -26.05
CA GLU A 531 -24.27 -10.81 -27.02
C GLU A 531 -25.64 -10.34 -26.53
N GLN A 532 -25.89 -10.56 -25.24
CA GLN A 532 -27.12 -10.23 -24.54
C GLN A 532 -26.83 -9.28 -23.39
N GLY A 533 -27.80 -8.42 -23.11
CA GLY A 533 -27.71 -7.38 -22.10
C GLY A 533 -27.97 -6.01 -22.71
N SER A 534 -28.36 -5.09 -21.85
CA SER A 534 -28.67 -3.72 -22.21
C SER A 534 -27.68 -2.77 -21.54
N VAL A 535 -27.62 -1.54 -22.04
CA VAL A 535 -26.90 -0.44 -21.37
C VAL A 535 -27.47 -0.15 -19.97
N ALA A 536 -28.67 -0.65 -19.66
CA ALA A 536 -29.32 -0.57 -18.36
C ALA A 536 -28.79 -1.59 -17.34
N GLY A 537 -28.11 -2.65 -17.81
CA GLY A 537 -27.74 -3.80 -17.00
C GLY A 537 -26.60 -3.53 -16.01
N HIS A 538 -26.52 -4.35 -14.96
CA HIS A 538 -25.53 -4.22 -13.89
C HIS A 538 -24.07 -4.19 -14.41
N LEU A 539 -23.71 -5.12 -15.31
CA LEU A 539 -22.34 -5.17 -15.84
C LEU A 539 -21.99 -3.91 -16.65
N ALA A 540 -22.97 -3.29 -17.31
CA ALA A 540 -22.77 -2.03 -18.04
C ALA A 540 -22.44 -0.88 -17.07
N ASN A 541 -23.14 -0.80 -15.94
CA ASN A 541 -22.84 0.19 -14.90
C ASN A 541 -21.43 0.01 -14.34
N VAL A 542 -21.04 -1.23 -14.03
CA VAL A 542 -19.68 -1.49 -13.52
C VAL A 542 -18.62 -1.20 -14.58
N ALA A 543 -18.85 -1.54 -15.85
CA ALA A 543 -17.91 -1.20 -16.93
C ALA A 543 -17.65 0.31 -17.03
N ARG A 544 -18.67 1.16 -16.83
CA ARG A 544 -18.51 2.63 -16.76
C ARG A 544 -17.72 3.09 -15.55
N GLU A 545 -18.04 2.54 -14.39
CA GLU A 545 -17.34 2.84 -13.13
C GLU A 545 -15.83 2.58 -13.29
N PHE A 546 -15.48 1.42 -13.87
CA PHE A 546 -14.09 1.03 -14.15
C PHE A 546 -13.46 1.70 -15.38
N LYS A 547 -14.23 2.50 -16.14
CA LYS A 547 -13.86 3.06 -17.45
C LYS A 547 -13.27 2.01 -18.39
N VAL A 548 -13.89 0.84 -18.41
CA VAL A 548 -13.54 -0.25 -19.34
C VAL A 548 -14.47 -0.12 -20.54
N PRO A 549 -13.97 0.13 -21.76
CA PRO A 549 -14.77 0.16 -22.98
C PRO A 549 -15.66 -1.08 -23.12
N GLY A 550 -16.94 -0.86 -23.39
CA GLY A 550 -17.95 -1.92 -23.34
C GLY A 550 -19.00 -1.80 -24.44
N LEU A 551 -19.16 -2.85 -25.25
CA LEU A 551 -20.15 -2.94 -26.33
C LEU A 551 -21.12 -4.10 -26.06
N PHE A 552 -22.40 -3.78 -25.84
CA PHE A 552 -23.39 -4.74 -25.34
C PHE A 552 -24.49 -4.95 -26.38
N GLY A 553 -25.11 -6.13 -26.33
CA GLY A 553 -26.20 -6.47 -27.26
C GLY A 553 -25.69 -6.63 -28.69
N VAL A 554 -24.53 -7.27 -28.86
CA VAL A 554 -23.90 -7.58 -30.16
C VAL A 554 -24.30 -9.00 -30.58
N PRO A 555 -25.29 -9.18 -31.47
CA PRO A 555 -25.75 -10.51 -31.87
C PRO A 555 -24.59 -11.40 -32.33
N SER A 556 -24.54 -12.64 -31.84
CA SER A 556 -23.57 -13.64 -32.28
C SER A 556 -22.08 -13.28 -32.11
N ALA A 557 -21.74 -12.33 -31.23
CA ALA A 557 -20.35 -11.94 -30.93
C ALA A 557 -19.42 -13.13 -30.64
N THR A 558 -19.87 -14.14 -29.91
CA THR A 558 -19.09 -15.35 -29.57
C THR A 558 -18.91 -16.33 -30.72
N SER A 559 -19.57 -16.07 -31.86
CA SER A 559 -19.43 -16.82 -33.11
C SER A 559 -18.64 -16.03 -34.17
N ILE A 560 -18.64 -14.70 -34.09
CA ILE A 560 -17.88 -13.80 -34.98
C ILE A 560 -16.43 -13.67 -34.52
N LEU A 561 -16.21 -13.63 -33.20
CA LEU A 561 -14.90 -13.48 -32.57
C LEU A 561 -14.37 -14.83 -32.08
N GLU A 562 -13.04 -15.00 -32.10
CA GLU A 562 -12.37 -16.22 -31.65
C GLU A 562 -11.44 -15.96 -30.45
N THR A 563 -11.40 -16.88 -29.48
CA THR A 563 -10.43 -16.79 -28.37
C THR A 563 -9.00 -16.79 -28.92
N GLY A 564 -8.18 -15.84 -28.48
CA GLY A 564 -6.82 -15.64 -28.99
C GLY A 564 -6.71 -14.63 -30.14
N GLN A 565 -7.84 -14.17 -30.70
CA GLN A 565 -7.85 -13.17 -31.75
C GLN A 565 -7.50 -11.79 -31.20
N GLU A 566 -6.58 -11.08 -31.83
CA GLU A 566 -6.33 -9.67 -31.52
C GLU A 566 -7.36 -8.77 -32.21
N ILE A 567 -7.96 -7.85 -31.44
CA ILE A 567 -8.93 -6.89 -31.95
C ILE A 567 -8.69 -5.49 -31.38
N THR A 568 -9.32 -4.51 -32.02
CA THR A 568 -9.53 -3.17 -31.45
C THR A 568 -11.03 -2.91 -31.32
N LEU A 569 -11.48 -2.76 -30.08
CA LEU A 569 -12.83 -2.36 -29.72
C LEU A 569 -12.93 -0.83 -29.76
N ASP A 570 -13.84 -0.31 -30.57
CA ASP A 570 -14.24 1.09 -30.62
C ASP A 570 -15.67 1.19 -30.08
N ALA A 571 -15.79 1.31 -28.76
CA ALA A 571 -17.09 1.36 -28.13
C ALA A 571 -17.84 2.65 -28.46
N ASP A 572 -17.13 3.75 -28.77
CA ASP A 572 -17.75 5.04 -29.11
C ASP A 572 -18.55 4.99 -30.42
N ASN A 573 -18.09 4.18 -31.37
CA ASN A 573 -18.71 4.03 -32.69
C ASN A 573 -19.41 2.68 -32.88
N CYS A 574 -19.65 1.94 -31.79
CA CYS A 574 -20.24 0.59 -31.82
C CYS A 574 -19.53 -0.37 -32.80
N ALA A 575 -18.20 -0.30 -32.88
CA ALA A 575 -17.42 -1.01 -33.87
C ALA A 575 -16.33 -1.91 -33.25
N VAL A 576 -16.04 -3.03 -33.90
CA VAL A 576 -14.90 -3.90 -33.59
C VAL A 576 -14.08 -4.09 -34.85
N TYR A 577 -12.77 -3.88 -34.76
CA TYR A 577 -11.84 -4.03 -35.87
C TYR A 577 -10.87 -5.19 -35.62
N ALA A 578 -10.43 -5.83 -36.70
CA ALA A 578 -9.38 -6.84 -36.62
C ALA A 578 -8.02 -6.21 -36.30
N GLY A 579 -7.24 -6.85 -35.43
CA GLY A 579 -5.89 -6.43 -35.06
C GLY A 579 -5.82 -5.10 -34.31
N LEU A 580 -4.60 -4.59 -34.19
CA LEU A 580 -4.30 -3.29 -33.58
C LEU A 580 -4.60 -2.13 -34.55
N GLN A 581 -5.45 -1.19 -34.14
CA GLN A 581 -5.70 0.06 -34.85
C GLN A 581 -5.16 1.23 -34.03
N GLU A 582 -3.91 1.62 -34.28
CA GLU A 582 -3.19 2.64 -33.50
C GLU A 582 -3.91 4.00 -33.48
N THR A 583 -4.54 4.37 -34.60
CA THR A 583 -5.27 5.64 -34.77
C THR A 583 -6.46 5.80 -33.82
N LEU A 584 -6.96 4.71 -33.24
CA LEU A 584 -8.03 4.73 -32.26
C LEU A 584 -7.51 4.80 -30.82
N LEU A 585 -6.29 4.34 -30.55
CA LEU A 585 -5.78 4.19 -29.18
C LEU A 585 -5.52 5.49 -28.44
N ASP A 586 -5.45 6.63 -29.13
CA ASP A 586 -5.41 7.95 -28.51
C ASP A 586 -6.65 8.24 -27.65
N ARG A 587 -7.76 7.50 -27.90
CA ARG A 587 -9.02 7.57 -27.14
C ARG A 587 -9.09 6.55 -26.01
N LYS A 588 -7.99 5.85 -25.72
CA LYS A 588 -7.96 4.88 -24.62
C LYS A 588 -8.23 5.60 -23.30
N PRO A 589 -9.27 5.21 -22.54
CA PRO A 589 -9.57 5.88 -21.29
C PRO A 589 -8.42 5.66 -20.29
N GLN A 590 -7.99 6.75 -19.63
CA GLN A 590 -7.16 6.62 -18.44
C GLN A 590 -7.98 5.99 -17.33
N ARG A 591 -7.53 4.83 -16.84
CA ARG A 591 -8.17 4.15 -15.73
C ARG A 591 -8.05 5.02 -14.47
N PRO A 592 -9.16 5.27 -13.76
CA PRO A 592 -9.12 6.02 -12.52
C PRO A 592 -8.32 5.25 -11.47
N ASN A 593 -7.58 5.95 -10.61
CA ASN A 593 -6.99 5.33 -9.44
C ASN A 593 -8.08 5.04 -8.41
N MET A 594 -8.65 3.84 -8.47
CA MET A 594 -9.73 3.39 -7.58
C MET A 594 -9.33 3.35 -6.11
N MET A 595 -8.03 3.26 -5.80
CA MET A 595 -7.55 3.32 -4.42
C MET A 595 -7.58 4.75 -3.87
N ALA A 596 -7.39 5.76 -4.71
CA ALA A 596 -7.34 7.14 -4.27
C ALA A 596 -8.70 7.55 -3.66
N GLY A 597 -8.68 8.01 -2.41
CA GLY A 597 -9.88 8.40 -1.68
C GLY A 597 -10.64 7.24 -1.02
N SER A 598 -10.27 5.98 -1.28
CA SER A 598 -10.89 4.81 -0.64
C SER A 598 -10.69 4.78 0.89
N PRO A 599 -11.59 4.15 1.67
CA PRO A 599 -11.42 4.03 3.12
C PRO A 599 -10.10 3.39 3.56
N VAL A 600 -9.64 2.35 2.85
CA VAL A 600 -8.35 1.70 3.12
C VAL A 600 -7.19 2.65 2.85
N PHE A 601 -7.22 3.40 1.74
CA PHE A 601 -6.17 4.36 1.40
C PHE A 601 -6.12 5.54 2.38
N GLN A 602 -7.27 6.08 2.78
CA GLN A 602 -7.33 7.12 3.81
C GLN A 602 -6.77 6.61 5.15
N THR A 603 -7.04 5.35 5.49
CA THR A 603 -6.47 4.72 6.69
C THR A 603 -4.95 4.59 6.58
N LEU A 604 -4.42 4.16 5.42
CA LEU A 604 -2.97 4.17 5.15
C LEU A 604 -2.39 5.57 5.35
N GLN A 605 -3.01 6.61 4.79
CA GLN A 605 -2.53 7.99 4.93
C GLN A 605 -2.48 8.45 6.39
N ARG A 606 -3.50 8.14 7.20
CA ARG A 606 -3.53 8.49 8.63
C ARG A 606 -2.47 7.73 9.41
N VAL A 607 -2.35 6.42 9.19
CA VAL A 607 -1.32 5.59 9.84
C VAL A 607 0.10 6.03 9.44
N ASN A 608 0.34 6.34 8.18
CA ASN A 608 1.66 6.76 7.69
C ASN A 608 2.18 8.02 8.38
N ARG A 609 1.32 8.92 8.87
CA ARG A 609 1.73 10.10 9.67
C ARG A 609 2.50 9.74 10.93
N HIS A 610 2.28 8.54 11.47
CA HIS A 610 2.95 8.03 12.67
C HIS A 610 4.12 7.09 12.37
N ILE A 611 4.33 6.72 11.11
CA ILE A 611 5.35 5.75 10.72
C ILE A 611 6.47 6.42 9.91
N ILE A 612 6.12 7.12 8.83
CA ILE A 612 7.03 7.44 7.73
C ILE A 612 7.80 8.76 7.90
N PRO A 613 7.17 9.88 8.34
CA PRO A 613 7.87 11.16 8.42
C PRO A 613 9.14 11.08 9.27
N LEU A 614 10.23 11.63 8.76
CA LEU A 614 11.49 11.77 9.50
C LEU A 614 11.63 13.22 9.96
N ASN A 615 11.46 13.44 11.26
CA ASN A 615 11.53 14.76 11.90
C ASN A 615 12.90 14.99 12.57
N LEU A 616 13.56 13.91 13.01
CA LEU A 616 14.89 13.95 13.65
C LEU A 616 16.03 13.95 12.63
N LEU A 617 16.26 15.09 11.98
CA LEU A 617 17.25 15.23 10.90
C LEU A 617 18.68 15.51 11.37
N ASP A 618 18.86 16.24 12.47
CA ASP A 618 20.18 16.63 12.99
C ASP A 618 20.53 15.87 14.28
N PRO A 619 21.45 14.88 14.22
CA PRO A 619 21.93 14.14 15.39
C PRO A 619 22.65 14.97 16.46
N ASP A 620 23.18 16.13 16.08
CA ASP A 620 23.90 17.04 16.96
C ASP A 620 22.98 18.15 17.52
N GLY A 621 21.73 18.17 17.08
CA GLY A 621 20.70 19.10 17.54
C GLY A 621 20.23 18.81 18.96
N LEU A 622 19.87 19.87 19.69
CA LEU A 622 19.30 19.76 21.05
C LEU A 622 18.00 18.96 21.08
N ASP A 623 17.31 18.92 19.95
CA ASP A 623 16.03 18.22 19.80
C ASP A 623 16.21 16.71 19.58
N PHE A 624 17.44 16.22 19.38
CA PHE A 624 17.74 14.80 19.16
C PHE A 624 17.67 13.99 20.45
N THR A 625 16.45 13.79 20.95
CA THR A 625 16.16 13.13 22.22
C THR A 625 15.04 12.09 22.07
N PRO A 626 14.97 11.07 22.95
CA PRO A 626 13.89 10.08 22.93
C PRO A 626 12.49 10.71 23.00
N ALA A 627 12.32 11.78 23.78
CA ALA A 627 11.04 12.45 23.98
C ALA A 627 10.51 13.16 22.72
N ASN A 628 11.40 13.50 21.79
CA ASN A 628 11.05 14.17 20.53
C ASN A 628 10.85 13.20 19.37
N CYS A 629 10.94 11.88 19.60
CA CYS A 629 10.59 10.89 18.59
C CYS A 629 9.07 10.87 18.40
N LYS A 630 8.58 11.31 17.23
CA LYS A 630 7.14 11.40 16.94
C LYS A 630 6.64 10.29 16.02
N THR A 631 7.54 9.61 15.32
CA THR A 631 7.23 8.54 14.39
C THR A 631 8.09 7.30 14.64
N LEU A 632 7.68 6.16 14.06
CA LEU A 632 8.52 4.96 14.06
C LEU A 632 9.87 5.21 13.34
N HIS A 633 9.89 6.01 12.27
CA HIS A 633 11.13 6.38 11.57
C HIS A 633 12.06 7.24 12.45
N ASP A 634 11.51 8.17 13.24
CA ASP A 634 12.27 8.95 14.22
C ASP A 634 12.97 8.04 15.25
N ILE A 635 12.24 7.06 15.82
CA ILE A 635 12.81 6.09 16.75
C ILE A 635 13.91 5.27 16.08
N THR A 636 13.66 4.75 14.87
CA THR A 636 14.64 3.99 14.09
C THR A 636 15.92 4.80 13.87
N ARG A 637 15.80 6.06 13.44
CA ARG A 637 16.95 6.96 13.21
C ARG A 637 17.70 7.27 14.50
N PHE A 638 16.98 7.61 15.58
CA PHE A 638 17.58 7.88 16.89
C PHE A 638 18.35 6.68 17.40
N CYS A 639 17.73 5.50 17.38
CA CYS A 639 18.34 4.30 17.91
C CYS A 639 19.54 3.84 17.10
N HIS A 640 19.48 3.93 15.77
CA HIS A 640 20.62 3.66 14.92
C HIS A 640 21.81 4.55 15.32
N GLU A 641 21.61 5.86 15.36
CA GLU A 641 22.63 6.84 15.74
C GLU A 641 23.24 6.55 17.12
N LYS A 642 22.40 6.37 18.15
CA LYS A 642 22.89 6.12 19.52
C LYS A 642 23.54 4.75 19.67
N SER A 643 23.06 3.73 18.97
CA SER A 643 23.66 2.39 19.03
C SER A 643 25.11 2.38 18.55
N VAL A 644 25.38 3.15 17.49
CA VAL A 644 26.73 3.36 16.96
C VAL A 644 27.60 4.06 18.00
N GLN A 645 27.12 5.18 18.57
CA GLN A 645 27.83 5.93 19.63
C GLN A 645 28.16 5.09 20.87
N GLU A 646 27.24 4.24 21.32
CA GLU A 646 27.40 3.39 22.50
C GLU A 646 28.38 2.24 22.25
N MET A 647 28.29 1.61 21.07
CA MET A 647 29.25 0.57 20.66
C MET A 647 30.68 1.14 20.62
N PHE A 648 30.85 2.37 20.14
CA PHE A 648 32.16 3.05 20.12
C PHE A 648 32.66 3.44 21.50
N SER A 649 31.79 3.97 22.34
CA SER A 649 32.18 4.38 23.71
C SER A 649 32.64 3.17 24.50
N PHE A 650 31.92 2.04 24.41
CA PHE A 650 32.30 0.79 25.07
C PHE A 650 33.68 0.28 24.63
N GLY A 651 33.97 0.30 23.32
CA GLY A 651 35.26 -0.12 22.78
C GLY A 651 36.45 0.74 23.24
N ARG A 652 36.22 2.04 23.52
CA ARG A 652 37.27 2.90 24.09
C ARG A 652 37.55 2.61 25.56
N ASP A 653 36.52 2.25 26.32
CA ASP A 653 36.59 2.18 27.79
C ASP A 653 37.06 0.80 28.30
N HIS A 654 37.00 -0.28 27.49
CA HIS A 654 37.18 -1.67 27.94
C HIS A 654 38.37 -2.46 27.32
N ASN A 655 39.45 -1.81 26.86
CA ASN A 655 40.73 -2.45 26.48
C ASN A 655 40.63 -3.86 25.79
N PHE A 656 40.45 -3.89 24.46
CA PHE A 656 40.27 -5.11 23.66
C PHE A 656 41.28 -6.26 23.88
N SER A 657 40.82 -7.51 23.91
CA SER A 657 41.71 -8.68 23.87
C SER A 657 42.44 -8.81 22.51
N PRO A 658 43.77 -9.01 22.46
CA PRO A 658 44.57 -9.10 21.23
C PRO A 658 44.23 -10.24 20.26
N ARG A 659 43.27 -11.13 20.58
CA ARG A 659 42.89 -12.30 19.79
C ARG A 659 41.86 -12.01 18.68
N SER A 660 41.16 -10.87 18.73
CA SER A 660 40.04 -10.57 17.83
C SER A 660 40.39 -9.66 16.64
N SER A 661 41.66 -9.24 16.51
CA SER A 661 42.12 -8.32 15.46
C SER A 661 43.19 -8.97 14.56
N LYS A 662 43.07 -8.77 13.25
CA LYS A 662 44.05 -9.25 12.25
C LYS A 662 44.87 -8.09 11.71
N GLN A 663 46.17 -8.26 11.57
CA GLN A 663 47.02 -7.22 11.00
C GLN A 663 46.94 -7.24 9.45
N LEU A 664 46.71 -6.09 8.83
CA LEU A 664 46.65 -5.94 7.38
C LEU A 664 48.03 -6.17 6.76
N LYS A 665 48.11 -7.03 5.75
CA LYS A 665 49.31 -7.24 4.94
C LYS A 665 49.40 -6.11 3.91
N THR A 666 50.29 -5.14 4.16
CA THR A 666 50.46 -3.95 3.31
C THR A 666 51.92 -3.51 3.21
N ILE A 667 52.23 -2.77 2.14
CA ILE A 667 53.51 -2.09 1.89
C ILE A 667 53.55 -0.66 2.45
N VAL A 668 52.41 -0.12 2.89
CA VAL A 668 52.34 1.21 3.50
C VAL A 668 53.12 1.17 4.82
N PRO A 669 54.03 2.13 5.08
CA PRO A 669 54.91 2.09 6.25
C PRO A 669 54.12 2.38 7.54
N MET A 670 53.39 1.40 8.07
CA MET A 670 52.63 1.42 9.32
C MET A 670 51.96 0.06 9.59
N GLN A 671 51.72 -0.27 10.86
CA GLN A 671 50.90 -1.41 11.22
C GLN A 671 49.43 -1.00 11.32
N TRP A 672 48.57 -1.71 10.59
CA TRP A 672 47.12 -1.51 10.56
C TRP A 672 46.46 -2.79 11.03
N TRP A 673 45.56 -2.67 11.99
CA TRP A 673 44.84 -3.79 12.56
C TRP A 673 43.38 -3.69 12.13
N ILE A 674 42.79 -4.81 11.76
CA ILE A 674 41.41 -4.89 11.28
C ILE A 674 40.64 -5.80 12.20
N ILE A 675 39.55 -5.27 12.71
CA ILE A 675 38.53 -5.97 13.45
C ILE A 675 37.38 -6.16 12.46
N ASN A 676 37.18 -7.40 12.04
CA ASN A 676 36.00 -7.75 11.25
C ASN A 676 34.80 -7.82 12.17
N LEU A 677 33.79 -7.02 11.86
CA LEU A 677 32.52 -7.08 12.56
C LEU A 677 31.74 -8.33 12.07
N GLU A 678 31.60 -8.52 10.77
CA GLU A 678 30.78 -9.63 10.23
C GLU A 678 31.26 -10.05 8.83
N ASP A 679 30.73 -9.38 7.82
CA ASP A 679 30.90 -9.65 6.40
C ASP A 679 31.90 -8.68 5.77
N GLY A 680 32.79 -8.12 6.59
CA GLY A 680 33.90 -7.28 6.14
C GLY A 680 35.03 -8.09 5.50
N PHE A 681 35.01 -9.43 5.65
CA PHE A 681 35.91 -10.37 5.00
C PHE A 681 35.17 -11.32 4.05
N VAL A 682 35.85 -11.80 2.99
CA VAL A 682 35.34 -12.86 2.10
C VAL A 682 35.23 -14.20 2.84
N SER A 683 36.23 -14.55 3.65
CA SER A 683 36.25 -15.73 4.52
C SER A 683 37.30 -15.56 5.62
N ASP A 684 37.02 -16.03 6.84
CA ASP A 684 37.97 -15.95 7.95
C ASP A 684 39.05 -17.03 7.81
N THR A 685 40.29 -16.61 7.56
CA THR A 685 41.43 -17.50 7.31
C THR A 685 42.07 -18.09 8.58
N GLY A 686 41.61 -17.74 9.79
CA GLY A 686 42.25 -18.14 11.05
C GLY A 686 43.66 -17.52 11.30
N ASP A 687 44.29 -16.94 10.28
CA ASP A 687 45.61 -16.31 10.36
C ASP A 687 45.59 -14.97 11.12
N LYS A 688 46.72 -14.62 11.74
CA LYS A 688 46.95 -13.32 12.40
C LYS A 688 47.09 -12.14 11.42
N MET A 689 47.34 -12.42 10.15
CA MET A 689 47.49 -11.42 9.09
C MET A 689 46.36 -11.59 8.06
N ILE A 690 45.86 -10.49 7.49
CA ILE A 690 44.86 -10.53 6.41
C ILE A 690 45.32 -9.71 5.20
N PRO A 691 45.23 -10.25 3.96
CA PRO A 691 45.53 -9.48 2.75
C PRO A 691 44.33 -8.64 2.29
N LEU A 692 44.60 -7.57 1.53
CA LEU A 692 43.59 -6.58 1.15
C LEU A 692 42.48 -7.16 0.24
N ASP A 693 42.80 -8.15 -0.60
CA ASP A 693 41.86 -8.84 -1.50
C ASP A 693 40.81 -9.68 -0.76
N LYS A 694 41.03 -9.95 0.53
CA LYS A 694 40.07 -10.66 1.38
C LYS A 694 39.11 -9.73 2.11
N ILE A 695 39.21 -8.42 1.88
CA ILE A 695 38.32 -7.42 2.48
C ILE A 695 37.20 -7.07 1.50
N THR A 696 35.97 -7.04 2.00
CA THR A 696 34.74 -6.74 1.25
C THR A 696 34.09 -5.42 1.65
N SER A 697 34.59 -4.77 2.71
CA SER A 697 34.08 -3.48 3.17
C SER A 697 34.29 -2.39 2.14
N VAL A 698 33.19 -1.98 1.48
CA VAL A 698 33.17 -0.90 0.50
C VAL A 698 33.77 0.40 1.06
N PRO A 699 33.32 0.93 2.22
CA PRO A 699 33.86 2.18 2.73
C PRO A 699 35.33 2.06 3.17
N MET A 700 35.77 0.91 3.72
CA MET A 700 37.18 0.73 4.06
C MET A 700 38.05 0.73 2.81
N LEU A 701 37.66 -0.02 1.78
CA LEU A 701 38.42 -0.11 0.53
C LEU A 701 38.50 1.25 -0.17
N ALA A 702 37.42 2.04 -0.14
CA ALA A 702 37.42 3.41 -0.63
C ALA A 702 38.41 4.28 0.14
N LEU A 703 38.34 4.29 1.47
CA LEU A 703 39.29 5.04 2.31
C LEU A 703 40.74 4.59 2.03
N TRP A 704 40.95 3.29 1.87
CA TRP A 704 42.26 2.69 1.61
C TRP A 704 42.85 3.09 0.25
N ARG A 705 42.02 3.18 -0.81
CA ARG A 705 42.44 3.69 -2.13
C ARG A 705 42.99 5.11 -2.03
N GLY A 706 42.36 5.96 -1.21
CA GLY A 706 42.87 7.30 -0.92
C GLY A 706 44.22 7.31 -0.21
N ILE A 707 44.39 6.45 0.80
CA ILE A 707 45.63 6.31 1.57
C ILE A 707 46.82 5.95 0.67
N VAL A 708 46.62 5.10 -0.34
CA VAL A 708 47.69 4.61 -1.23
C VAL A 708 47.81 5.38 -2.55
N ALA A 709 46.92 6.34 -2.82
CA ALA A 709 46.86 7.04 -4.11
C ALA A 709 48.16 7.77 -4.47
N TYR A 710 48.85 8.32 -3.47
CA TYR A 710 50.16 8.97 -3.61
C TYR A 710 51.13 8.47 -2.54
N PRO A 711 52.39 8.14 -2.90
CA PRO A 711 53.41 7.78 -1.93
C PRO A 711 53.60 8.89 -0.88
N TRP A 712 53.74 8.50 0.39
CA TRP A 712 54.06 9.45 1.45
C TRP A 712 55.57 9.66 1.53
N ASP A 713 56.03 10.89 1.26
CA ASP A 713 57.45 11.27 1.19
C ASP A 713 58.21 11.26 2.54
N GLY A 714 57.55 10.89 3.63
CA GLY A 714 58.12 10.97 4.97
C GLY A 714 57.73 12.26 5.71
N PRO A 715 58.16 12.41 6.98
CA PRO A 715 57.92 13.62 7.74
C PRO A 715 58.75 14.77 7.15
N PRO A 716 58.23 16.00 7.10
CA PRO A 716 58.97 17.12 6.51
C PRO A 716 60.29 17.38 7.26
N CYS A 717 61.38 17.67 6.54
CA CYS A 717 62.69 17.92 7.14
C CYS A 717 62.65 19.17 8.05
N ILE A 718 63.01 19.01 9.32
CA ILE A 718 63.08 20.11 10.30
C ILE A 718 64.54 20.51 10.48
N ASP A 719 64.84 21.81 10.43
CA ASP A 719 66.18 22.35 10.76
C ASP A 719 66.53 22.03 12.23
N CYS A 720 67.81 21.71 12.54
CA CYS A 720 68.25 21.27 13.87
C CYS A 720 67.88 22.26 14.99
N LYS A 721 67.78 23.56 14.70
CA LYS A 721 67.28 24.58 15.64
C LYS A 721 65.78 24.48 15.89
N GLY A 722 64.98 24.16 14.87
CA GLY A 722 63.54 23.97 14.97
C GLY A 722 63.17 22.74 15.81
N PHE A 723 63.88 21.63 15.62
CA PHE A 723 63.69 20.38 16.37
C PHE A 723 64.01 20.54 17.86
N MET A 724 65.11 21.23 18.20
CA MET A 724 65.48 21.52 19.59
C MET A 724 64.48 22.46 20.29
N SER A 725 63.89 23.42 19.56
CA SER A 725 62.85 24.30 20.14
C SER A 725 61.56 23.54 20.49
N VAL A 726 61.19 22.54 19.69
CA VAL A 726 60.00 21.70 19.90
C VAL A 726 60.22 20.76 21.08
N LEU A 727 61.40 20.14 21.21
CA LEU A 727 61.78 19.32 22.36
C LEU A 727 61.84 20.13 23.67
N PHE A 728 62.37 21.36 23.63
CA PHE A 728 62.48 22.22 24.80
C PHE A 728 61.11 22.73 25.29
N GLN A 729 60.20 23.06 24.37
CA GLN A 729 58.81 23.43 24.70
C GLN A 729 57.99 22.25 25.21
N SER A 730 58.24 21.02 24.73
CA SER A 730 57.53 19.83 25.21
C SER A 730 58.02 19.35 26.58
N ALA A 731 59.29 19.59 26.93
CA ALA A 731 59.84 19.29 28.26
C ALA A 731 59.42 20.28 29.37
N THR A 732 58.93 21.48 29.01
CA THR A 732 58.60 22.56 29.96
C THR A 732 57.10 22.76 30.18
N ASN A 733 56.24 22.15 29.36
CA ASN A 733 54.79 22.29 29.47
C ASN A 733 54.16 21.12 30.26
N ARG A 734 53.82 21.34 31.54
CA ARG A 734 53.13 20.33 32.37
C ARG A 734 51.74 19.92 31.85
N ASN A 735 51.14 20.72 30.96
CA ASN A 735 49.88 20.37 30.27
C ASN A 735 50.05 19.35 29.13
N LEU A 736 51.28 18.87 28.88
CA LEU A 736 51.60 17.76 27.98
C LEU A 736 51.76 16.42 28.71
N GLU A 737 51.54 16.36 30.04
CA GLU A 737 51.32 15.07 30.70
C GLU A 737 50.01 14.47 30.17
N PRO A 738 50.04 13.26 29.59
CA PRO A 738 48.83 12.62 29.14
C PRO A 738 47.98 12.30 30.38
N ALA A 739 46.79 12.89 30.47
CA ALA A 739 45.86 12.65 31.57
C ALA A 739 45.37 11.18 31.66
N MET A 740 45.78 10.29 30.76
CA MET A 740 45.56 8.84 30.88
C MET A 740 46.69 8.07 30.20
N ALA A 741 47.44 7.31 30.98
CA ALA A 741 48.22 6.19 30.45
C ALA A 741 47.23 5.07 30.07
N SER A 742 46.71 5.07 28.84
CA SER A 742 46.00 3.92 28.30
C SER A 742 46.99 2.97 27.61
N GLN A 743 46.91 1.68 27.91
CA GLN A 743 47.80 0.64 27.38
C GLN A 743 47.58 0.33 25.88
N PHE A 744 46.82 1.15 25.13
CA PHE A 744 46.68 1.12 23.66
C PHE A 744 47.37 2.32 22.99
N SER A 745 48.53 2.72 23.49
CA SER A 745 49.16 4.00 23.14
C SER A 745 49.73 4.13 21.72
N GLU A 746 49.69 3.12 20.81
CA GLU A 746 50.52 3.15 19.59
C GLU A 746 49.99 2.52 18.27
N ARG A 747 48.70 2.13 18.10
CA ARG A 747 48.25 1.35 16.90
C ARG A 747 47.06 1.95 16.13
N ASN A 748 47.02 1.69 14.80
CA ASN A 748 45.91 2.05 13.90
C ASN A 748 44.91 0.89 13.76
N TYR A 749 43.62 1.16 13.97
CA TYR A 749 42.56 0.14 13.93
C TYR A 749 41.45 0.50 12.97
N PHE A 750 41.11 -0.46 12.11
CA PHE A 750 39.90 -0.50 11.31
C PHE A 750 38.89 -1.43 11.98
N MET A 751 37.64 -0.99 12.06
CA MET A 751 36.47 -1.81 12.39
C MET A 751 35.54 -1.81 11.18
N ILE A 752 35.23 -2.97 10.62
CA ILE A 752 34.59 -3.04 9.30
C ILE A 752 33.46 -4.07 9.20
N SER A 753 32.43 -3.73 8.43
CA SER A 753 31.48 -4.64 7.78
C SER A 753 31.40 -4.29 6.28
N LYS A 754 30.62 -5.01 5.48
CA LYS A 754 30.49 -4.73 4.03
C LYS A 754 30.15 -3.28 3.69
N HIS A 755 29.28 -2.65 4.49
CA HIS A 755 28.82 -1.27 4.26
C HIS A 755 29.27 -0.28 5.32
N PHE A 756 30.05 -0.70 6.31
CA PHE A 756 30.47 0.15 7.43
C PHE A 756 32.00 0.12 7.62
N CYS A 757 32.58 1.28 7.92
CA CYS A 757 33.98 1.38 8.30
C CYS A 757 34.15 2.42 9.41
N ASN A 758 34.92 2.08 10.42
CA ASN A 758 35.47 3.04 11.37
C ASN A 758 36.99 2.86 11.46
N LEU A 759 37.73 3.94 11.28
CA LEU A 759 39.17 4.01 11.44
C LEU A 759 39.48 4.87 12.66
N GLN A 760 40.18 4.30 13.63
CA GLN A 760 40.87 5.06 14.67
C GLN A 760 42.37 5.02 14.42
N SER A 761 42.97 6.20 14.36
CA SER A 761 44.38 6.35 14.03
C SER A 761 45.05 7.32 15.00
N ARG A 762 46.11 6.84 15.67
CA ARG A 762 46.91 7.60 16.62
C ARG A 762 48.37 7.56 16.22
N PHE A 763 48.96 8.73 16.00
CA PHE A 763 50.34 8.90 15.56
C PHE A 763 51.07 9.90 16.46
N GLY A 764 51.76 9.41 17.48
CA GLY A 764 52.42 10.25 18.48
C GLY A 764 51.41 11.20 19.15
N TYR A 765 51.49 12.50 18.84
CA TYR A 765 50.63 13.55 19.40
C TYR A 765 49.40 13.88 18.52
N HIS A 766 49.17 13.15 17.43
CA HIS A 766 48.04 13.33 16.50
C HIS A 766 46.99 12.23 16.68
N PHE A 767 45.71 12.62 16.74
CA PHE A 767 44.55 11.72 16.80
C PHE A 767 43.60 12.00 15.65
N THR A 768 43.23 10.96 14.91
CA THR A 768 42.27 11.07 13.81
C THR A 768 41.30 9.90 13.83
N SER A 769 40.02 10.20 13.55
CA SER A 769 38.94 9.22 13.45
C SER A 769 38.17 9.43 12.15
N VAL A 770 37.86 8.35 11.44
CA VAL A 770 36.92 8.34 10.31
C VAL A 770 35.84 7.31 10.61
N GLU A 771 34.58 7.66 10.40
CA GLU A 771 33.46 6.74 10.42
C GLU A 771 32.63 6.94 9.16
N ALA A 772 32.19 5.85 8.53
CA ALA A 772 31.40 5.92 7.31
C ALA A 772 30.46 4.75 7.15
N LEU A 773 29.25 5.06 6.67
CA LEU A 773 28.27 4.11 6.17
C LEU A 773 28.05 4.36 4.68
N ALA A 774 28.29 3.34 3.86
CA ALA A 774 28.17 3.39 2.40
C ALA A 774 27.36 2.17 1.90
N GLY A 775 26.06 2.37 1.74
CA GLY A 775 25.10 1.37 1.28
C GLY A 775 24.15 1.89 0.19
N PRO A 776 23.22 1.04 -0.26
CA PRO A 776 22.36 1.30 -1.43
C PRO A 776 21.32 2.41 -1.21
N ARG A 777 21.08 2.84 0.03
CA ARG A 777 20.07 3.83 0.39
C ARG A 777 20.70 5.20 0.68
N PRO A 778 20.55 6.21 -0.18
CA PRO A 778 21.26 7.49 -0.05
C PRO A 778 21.03 8.22 1.28
N ARG A 779 19.79 8.21 1.78
CA ARG A 779 19.39 8.89 3.03
C ARG A 779 20.07 8.36 4.29
N GLU A 780 20.57 7.12 4.24
CA GLU A 780 21.25 6.49 5.37
C GLU A 780 22.75 6.75 5.36
N ASN A 781 23.33 7.04 4.19
CA ASN A 781 24.76 7.14 4.04
C ASN A 781 25.33 8.40 4.68
N TYR A 782 26.52 8.25 5.28
CA TYR A 782 27.21 9.37 5.91
C TYR A 782 28.71 9.14 6.02
N ILE A 783 29.44 10.23 6.21
CA ILE A 783 30.85 10.26 6.61
C ILE A 783 31.02 11.23 7.78
N ARG A 784 31.77 10.78 8.79
CA ARG A 784 32.25 11.62 9.90
C ARG A 784 33.74 11.54 9.98
N PHE A 785 34.37 12.70 10.05
CA PHE A 785 35.80 12.84 10.20
C PHE A 785 36.09 13.74 11.39
N GLN A 786 37.00 13.28 12.26
CA GLN A 786 37.48 14.04 13.39
C GLN A 786 39.00 14.03 13.40
N PHE A 787 39.58 15.18 13.66
CA PHE A 787 41.02 15.39 13.68
C PHE A 787 41.40 16.27 14.87
N LYS A 788 42.45 15.90 15.61
CA LYS A 788 42.95 16.69 16.75
C LYS A 788 44.44 16.49 17.03
N GLY A 789 45.08 17.54 17.55
CA GLY A 789 46.37 17.46 18.26
C GLY A 789 47.59 17.82 17.40
N GLY A 790 48.78 17.61 17.97
CA GLY A 790 50.06 17.68 17.26
C GLY A 790 51.30 17.99 18.06
N ALA A 791 52.44 17.95 17.37
CA ALA A 791 53.77 18.03 18.00
C ALA A 791 54.33 19.47 18.01
N ALA A 792 53.68 20.40 17.30
CA ALA A 792 54.05 21.81 17.27
C ALA A 792 53.31 22.65 18.33
N ASP A 793 53.66 23.93 18.44
CA ASP A 793 52.95 24.86 19.32
C ASP A 793 51.48 25.06 18.89
N HIS A 794 50.69 25.59 19.82
CA HIS A 794 49.25 25.75 19.66
C HIS A 794 48.86 26.52 18.38
N GLN A 795 49.57 27.60 18.01
CA GLN A 795 49.21 28.38 16.81
C GLN A 795 49.38 27.56 15.53
N ARG A 796 50.45 26.76 15.43
CA ARG A 796 50.69 25.90 14.26
C ARG A 796 49.69 24.75 14.17
N LYS A 797 49.30 24.16 15.31
CA LYS A 797 48.26 23.13 15.35
C LYS A 797 46.90 23.65 14.90
N VAL A 798 46.51 24.84 15.36
CA VAL A 798 45.28 25.53 14.93
C VAL A 798 45.32 25.84 13.43
N ARG A 799 46.46 26.33 12.89
CA ARG A 799 46.61 26.58 11.45
C ARG A 799 46.39 25.32 10.63
N ARG A 800 46.94 24.18 11.07
CA ARG A 800 46.72 22.91 10.38
C ARG A 800 45.26 22.46 10.42
N ALA A 801 44.58 22.59 11.57
CA ALA A 801 43.16 22.25 11.67
C ALA A 801 42.30 23.10 10.71
N LYS A 802 42.59 24.41 10.60
CA LYS A 802 41.97 25.30 9.60
C LYS A 802 42.29 24.89 8.17
N PHE A 803 43.57 24.63 7.88
CA PHE A 803 44.03 24.17 6.58
C PHE A 803 43.29 22.91 6.10
N VAL A 804 43.14 21.90 6.96
CA VAL A 804 42.39 20.68 6.61
C VAL A 804 40.90 20.97 6.43
N GLY A 805 40.32 21.82 7.30
CA GLY A 805 38.92 22.25 7.18
C GLY A 805 38.63 22.93 5.84
N GLU A 806 39.46 23.90 5.45
CA GLU A 806 39.30 24.63 4.19
C GLU A 806 39.41 23.73 2.95
N ILE A 807 40.26 22.70 2.98
CA ILE A 807 40.33 21.72 1.88
C ILE A 807 39.04 20.89 1.84
N LEU A 808 38.55 20.44 2.99
CA LEU A 808 37.33 19.61 3.05
C LEU A 808 36.06 20.39 2.67
N ASP A 809 35.98 21.69 2.99
CA ASP A 809 34.88 22.56 2.56
C ASP A 809 34.77 22.63 1.03
N GLU A 810 35.89 22.62 0.31
CA GLU A 810 35.93 22.61 -1.17
C GLU A 810 35.33 21.32 -1.78
N PHE A 811 35.32 20.24 -1.01
CA PHE A 811 34.70 18.96 -1.38
C PHE A 811 33.37 18.71 -0.63
N ASN A 812 32.62 19.77 -0.35
CA ASN A 812 31.25 19.73 0.20
C ASN A 812 31.09 19.11 1.60
N PHE A 813 32.17 18.92 2.36
CA PHE A 813 32.03 18.58 3.78
C PHE A 813 31.55 19.80 4.56
N ARG A 814 30.65 19.59 5.52
CA ARG A 814 30.34 20.60 6.54
C ARG A 814 31.42 20.54 7.60
N THR A 815 32.32 21.51 7.64
CA THR A 815 33.43 21.53 8.60
C THR A 815 33.18 22.47 9.78
N ARG A 816 33.76 22.12 10.93
CA ARG A 816 33.77 22.93 12.15
C ARG A 816 35.13 22.81 12.81
N VAL A 817 35.85 23.92 12.88
CA VAL A 817 37.15 24.01 13.57
C VAL A 817 36.95 24.64 14.95
N ARG A 818 37.46 23.99 15.99
CA ARG A 818 37.54 24.49 17.36
C ARG A 818 38.96 24.32 17.85
N GLU A 819 39.70 25.43 17.92
CA GLU A 819 41.13 25.43 18.26
C GLU A 819 41.94 24.45 17.38
N ASP A 820 42.56 23.41 17.97
CA ASP A 820 43.33 22.39 17.28
C ASP A 820 42.53 21.14 16.90
N ALA A 821 41.19 21.19 17.06
CA ALA A 821 40.27 20.13 16.67
C ALA A 821 39.45 20.54 15.43
N LEU A 822 39.30 19.62 14.49
CA LEU A 822 38.46 19.72 13.31
C LEU A 822 37.43 18.59 13.32
N PHE A 823 36.20 18.94 13.01
CA PHE A 823 35.08 18.02 12.78
C PHE A 823 34.56 18.27 11.37
N ALA A 824 34.38 17.22 10.56
CA ALA A 824 33.83 17.33 9.21
C ALA A 824 32.78 16.24 8.99
N ARG A 825 31.69 16.59 8.32
CA ARG A 825 30.53 15.72 8.12
C ARG A 825 29.95 15.81 6.72
N LEU A 826 29.49 14.67 6.21
CA LEU A 826 28.77 14.52 4.94
C LEU A 826 27.61 13.54 5.17
N ASP A 827 26.39 13.84 4.71
CA ASP A 827 25.19 13.00 4.87
C ASP A 827 24.33 13.06 3.60
N ASP A 828 23.37 12.13 3.48
CA ASP A 828 22.31 12.14 2.44
C ASP A 828 22.87 12.13 1.01
N CYS A 829 23.75 11.18 0.74
CA CYS A 829 24.46 11.05 -0.54
C CYS A 829 24.38 9.60 -1.04
N ASP A 830 24.39 9.40 -2.37
CA ASP A 830 24.45 8.05 -2.93
C ASP A 830 25.77 7.34 -2.57
N GLN A 831 25.78 6.00 -2.69
CA GLN A 831 26.92 5.18 -2.32
C GLN A 831 28.20 5.58 -3.07
N LYS A 832 28.09 5.91 -4.36
CA LYS A 832 29.23 6.21 -5.21
C LYS A 832 29.86 7.55 -4.83
N PHE A 833 29.03 8.52 -4.48
CA PHE A 833 29.45 9.82 -3.97
C PHE A 833 30.25 9.64 -2.66
N ILE A 834 29.73 8.83 -1.72
CA ILE A 834 30.41 8.54 -0.45
C ILE A 834 31.76 7.85 -0.68
N GLU A 835 31.83 6.87 -1.57
CA GLU A 835 33.09 6.20 -1.91
C GLU A 835 34.15 7.18 -2.44
N ASN A 836 33.76 8.10 -3.32
CA ASN A 836 34.67 9.13 -3.85
C ASN A 836 35.16 10.08 -2.75
N HIS A 837 34.30 10.47 -1.81
CA HIS A 837 34.66 11.37 -0.71
C HIS A 837 35.50 10.68 0.37
N LEU A 838 35.34 9.36 0.55
CA LEU A 838 36.23 8.57 1.40
C LEU A 838 37.65 8.49 0.84
N GLU A 839 37.82 8.44 -0.48
CA GLU A 839 39.16 8.48 -1.08
C GLU A 839 39.86 9.83 -0.82
N ILE A 840 39.14 10.94 -0.90
CA ILE A 840 39.66 12.27 -0.53
C ILE A 840 40.15 12.27 0.92
N LEU A 841 39.34 11.75 1.84
CA LEU A 841 39.72 11.64 3.25
C LEU A 841 40.93 10.73 3.47
N GLY A 842 41.01 9.62 2.74
CA GLY A 842 42.16 8.71 2.78
C GLY A 842 43.47 9.41 2.43
N HIS A 843 43.45 10.27 1.40
CA HIS A 843 44.59 11.07 1.02
C HIS A 843 44.94 12.13 2.09
N ILE A 844 43.94 12.87 2.58
CA ILE A 844 44.11 13.88 3.62
C ILE A 844 44.71 13.29 4.91
N LEU A 845 44.25 12.12 5.32
CA LEU A 845 44.75 11.40 6.51
C LEU A 845 46.28 11.24 6.51
N ILE A 846 46.86 10.91 5.35
CA ILE A 846 48.29 10.63 5.22
C ILE A 846 49.09 11.90 4.93
N HIS A 847 48.62 12.73 3.99
CA HIS A 847 49.41 13.84 3.42
C HIS A 847 49.38 15.12 4.25
N THR A 848 48.49 15.20 5.24
CA THR A 848 48.45 16.31 6.19
C THR A 848 49.21 16.03 7.49
N ARG A 849 49.82 14.85 7.58
CA ARG A 849 50.58 14.40 8.75
C ARG A 849 51.79 15.30 9.01
N GLN A 850 51.95 15.71 10.26
CA GLN A 850 53.09 16.50 10.75
C GLN A 850 53.36 17.82 10.00
N LEU A 851 52.45 18.27 9.13
CA LEU A 851 52.58 19.57 8.47
C LEU A 851 52.60 20.73 9.47
N ASP A 852 51.99 20.55 10.65
CA ASP A 852 52.05 21.50 11.77
C ASP A 852 53.49 21.82 12.18
N MET A 853 54.45 20.92 11.96
CA MET A 853 55.85 21.16 12.30
C MET A 853 56.50 22.23 11.41
N ILE A 854 56.03 22.40 10.18
CA ILE A 854 56.60 23.31 9.17
C ILE A 854 55.68 24.49 8.79
N MET A 855 54.42 24.51 9.25
CA MET A 855 53.44 25.57 8.98
C MET A 855 53.70 26.87 9.80
N ASN A 856 54.94 27.33 9.84
CA ASN A 856 55.34 28.53 10.57
C ASN A 856 55.03 29.83 9.81
N LYS A 857 54.93 29.78 8.48
CA LYS A 857 54.62 30.90 7.59
C LYS A 857 53.49 30.55 6.63
N GLU A 858 52.77 31.58 6.18
CA GLU A 858 51.58 31.43 5.33
C GLU A 858 51.90 30.93 3.91
N ASP A 859 53.04 31.31 3.35
CA ASP A 859 53.54 30.84 2.05
C ASP A 859 53.69 29.31 2.00
N VAL A 860 54.19 28.71 3.10
CA VAL A 860 54.29 27.25 3.24
C VAL A 860 52.91 26.60 3.28
N VAL A 861 51.96 27.17 4.03
CA VAL A 861 50.57 26.66 4.10
C VAL A 861 49.93 26.66 2.71
N GLN A 862 50.03 27.77 1.98
CA GLN A 862 49.46 27.91 0.65
C GLN A 862 50.12 26.98 -0.38
N PHE A 863 51.44 26.77 -0.29
CA PHE A 863 52.14 25.80 -1.14
C PHE A 863 51.59 24.38 -0.97
N TYR A 864 51.48 23.90 0.27
CA TYR A 864 50.93 22.56 0.53
C TYR A 864 49.44 22.47 0.22
N LYS A 865 48.67 23.56 0.39
CA LYS A 865 47.25 23.61 0.05
C LYS A 865 47.07 23.38 -1.44
N LYS A 866 47.79 24.16 -2.26
CA LYS A 866 47.77 24.03 -3.72
C LYS A 866 48.24 22.65 -4.18
N ARG A 867 49.29 22.10 -3.54
CA ARG A 867 49.81 20.76 -3.87
C ARG A 867 48.75 19.68 -3.63
N ILE A 868 48.12 19.67 -2.45
CA ILE A 868 47.11 18.67 -2.08
C ILE A 868 45.85 18.83 -2.93
N LEU A 869 45.36 20.06 -3.15
CA LEU A 869 44.20 20.29 -4.02
C LEU A 869 44.44 19.81 -5.45
N ASN A 870 45.62 20.06 -6.02
CA ASN A 870 45.97 19.54 -7.34
C ASN A 870 45.97 18.01 -7.39
N GLN A 871 46.45 17.35 -6.34
CA GLN A 871 46.45 15.88 -6.23
C GLN A 871 45.01 15.34 -6.11
N LEU A 872 44.18 15.96 -5.29
CA LEU A 872 42.78 15.57 -5.11
C LEU A 872 41.95 15.77 -6.39
N HIS A 873 42.09 16.91 -7.06
CA HIS A 873 41.43 17.15 -8.35
C HIS A 873 41.89 16.16 -9.42
N ALA A 874 43.19 15.86 -9.51
CA ALA A 874 43.70 14.84 -10.44
C ALA A 874 43.13 13.44 -10.15
N MET A 875 42.95 13.07 -8.87
CA MET A 875 42.31 11.81 -8.48
C MET A 875 40.84 11.75 -8.92
N MET A 876 40.10 12.85 -8.80
CA MET A 876 38.70 12.92 -9.22
C MET A 876 38.55 12.93 -10.75
N ASP A 877 39.39 13.68 -11.46
CA ASP A 877 39.35 13.79 -12.92
C ASP A 877 39.71 12.48 -13.62
N ALA A 878 40.65 11.70 -13.06
CA ALA A 878 41.01 10.39 -13.59
C ALA A 878 39.84 9.40 -13.56
N LYS A 879 38.88 9.58 -12.64
CA LYS A 879 37.67 8.77 -12.52
C LYS A 879 36.51 9.23 -13.40
N ASN A 880 36.40 10.52 -13.70
CA ASN A 880 35.40 10.99 -14.65
C ASN A 880 35.71 10.55 -16.10
N LYS A 881 36.95 10.08 -16.35
CA LYS A 881 37.42 9.59 -17.66
C LYS A 881 37.47 8.06 -17.79
N ALA A 882 37.25 7.32 -16.71
CA ALA A 882 37.32 5.86 -16.62
C ALA A 882 35.96 5.29 -16.26
#